data_AF-A0A0K6H0M9-F1
#
_entry.id   AF-A0A0K6H0M9-F1
#
_cell.length_a   1.000
_cell.length_b   1.000
_cell.length_c   1.000
_cell.angle_alpha   90.00
_cell.angle_beta   90.00
_cell.angle_gamma   90.00
#
_symmetry.space_group_name_H-M   'P 1'
#
loop_
_entity.id
_entity.type
_entity.pdbx_description
1 polymer ?
#
loop_
_entity_poly.entity_id
_entity_poly.type
_entity_poly.pdbx_seq_one_letter_code
_entity_poly.pdbx_strand_id
1 'polypeptide(L)'
;MMPSWLLPLLKVLGIKEQDNAKVILSKAEKLANQLAPNTRRMYAYILVVQGLAVLAPLLWLLVTRSGVNVSYVGYFSAVCAILLVAVLWWVRWRGMQHNWARARVVAEIARSQLASASIDPVITAKALTAAPSLAAIAAYLQRPVAVDELKNSNAAALQTDYCQQRVVDQLNYYRQKRRLAQQQRHRLSKTVTLCVDAALFLAVMGLLIALRDNSNSWLLWSGSDYILAFIGALLPLVAILLQLRGNYLDLDRRVGRYAQQIEFLELQQQRLESKLSPAQFKQVVVETEVSLLSEVSEWYYQTEHNQPYYRANNQEIDQRELQLIKAKPVGFMSKLSNVLAISAGFIGRVLFGRVLVVGLSIVVTTALIHYNKAPQDPNVVAKLSSQEGELLVANQSSYALWQPSDAAKQHGLIVVAHGLRDGVQRTIPENVSDAHWMTRLQQAIKQQTKHTPEIILVNWSHAARPSAVPVVTLENKMLDALGLPKDAQSMLNDLSMIRPQGERIGELVGFKLAREYRSGVLDKNKPLHLIGHSAGGFVVLHAALVLDELGLAPTDMRVTMLDTPVPVASDIAKLTAHTPVDFYVTSSLALGVPKHQFSAEFNRFDIAVPSEIDPYTGAHSYAHSWFIESVNQPELQQGFARSSFAKQQR
;
A
#
# COMPACT_ATOMS: atom_id res chain seq x y z
N MET A 1 20.73 25.57 42.90
CA MET A 1 19.44 25.03 43.39
C MET A 1 19.41 23.54 43.11
N MET A 2 18.98 22.70 44.07
CA MET A 2 18.93 21.24 43.91
C MET A 2 17.70 20.83 43.08
N PRO A 3 17.78 19.82 42.18
CA PRO A 3 16.60 19.35 41.43
C PRO A 3 15.59 18.64 42.33
N SER A 4 14.29 18.92 42.12
CA SER A 4 13.17 18.32 42.87
C SER A 4 13.10 16.79 42.77
N TRP A 5 13.63 16.19 41.70
CA TRP A 5 13.61 14.74 41.48
C TRP A 5 14.61 13.96 42.34
N LEU A 6 15.62 14.61 42.96
CA LEU A 6 16.71 13.90 43.65
C LEU A 6 16.22 13.16 44.89
N LEU A 7 15.53 13.85 45.81
CA LEU A 7 15.08 13.26 47.08
C LEU A 7 14.10 12.07 46.86
N PRO A 8 13.09 12.15 45.96
CA PRO A 8 12.29 11.00 45.57
C PRO A 8 13.12 9.81 45.05
N LEU A 9 14.12 10.05 44.20
CA LEU A 9 14.97 8.99 43.64
C LEU A 9 15.82 8.30 44.71
N LEU A 10 16.42 9.06 45.63
CA LEU A 10 17.20 8.51 46.75
C LEU A 10 16.33 7.67 47.69
N LYS A 11 15.11 8.14 47.98
CA LYS A 11 14.10 7.40 48.77
C LYS A 11 13.72 6.06 48.10
N VAL A 12 13.52 6.06 46.77
CA VAL A 12 13.23 4.85 45.97
C VAL A 12 14.40 3.87 45.96
N LEU A 13 15.63 4.37 45.87
CA LEU A 13 16.85 3.56 45.96
C LEU A 13 17.09 3.01 47.38
N GLY A 14 16.33 3.48 48.38
CA GLY A 14 16.54 3.16 49.79
C GLY A 14 17.89 3.65 50.29
N ILE A 15 18.37 4.79 49.78
CA ILE A 15 19.61 5.44 50.21
C ILE A 15 19.33 6.20 51.50
N LYS A 16 20.08 5.90 52.56
CA LYS A 16 20.04 6.61 53.84
C LYS A 16 21.11 7.71 53.86
N GLU A 17 20.96 8.70 54.74
CA GLU A 17 21.96 9.78 54.87
C GLU A 17 23.33 9.27 55.36
N GLN A 18 23.35 8.13 56.04
CA GLN A 18 24.56 7.43 56.50
C GLN A 18 25.17 6.47 55.46
N ASP A 19 24.56 6.29 54.27
CA ASP A 19 25.10 5.41 53.24
C ASP A 19 26.33 6.06 52.58
N ASN A 20 27.44 5.32 52.54
CA ASN A 20 28.66 5.79 51.87
C ASN A 20 28.52 5.81 50.34
N ALA A 21 29.43 6.49 49.65
CA ALA A 21 29.39 6.64 48.19
C ALA A 21 29.42 5.29 47.43
N LYS A 22 29.98 4.22 48.02
CA LYS A 22 30.01 2.85 47.45
C LYS A 22 28.62 2.19 47.48
N VAL A 23 27.87 2.40 48.56
CA VAL A 23 26.46 1.97 48.65
C VAL A 23 25.59 2.79 47.68
N ILE A 24 25.80 4.11 47.59
CA ILE A 24 25.09 4.98 46.64
C ILE A 24 25.34 4.54 45.18
N LEU A 25 26.62 4.35 44.80
CA LEU A 25 27.02 3.86 43.47
C LEU A 25 26.35 2.52 43.14
N SER A 26 26.47 1.51 44.01
CA SER A 26 25.93 0.17 43.73
C SER A 26 24.40 0.16 43.56
N LYS A 27 23.66 0.95 44.37
CA LYS A 27 22.21 1.10 44.27
C LYS A 27 21.81 1.83 42.98
N ALA A 28 22.43 2.97 42.69
CA ALA A 28 22.13 3.79 41.52
C ALA A 28 22.49 3.09 40.20
N GLU A 29 23.66 2.43 40.14
CA GLU A 29 24.09 1.66 38.97
C GLU A 29 23.20 0.45 38.72
N LYS A 30 22.75 -0.26 39.76
CA LYS A 30 21.79 -1.36 39.62
C LYS A 30 20.47 -0.88 38.99
N LEU A 31 19.94 0.26 39.42
CA LEU A 31 18.73 0.85 38.83
C LEU A 31 18.96 1.30 37.38
N ALA A 32 20.07 2.00 37.09
CA ALA A 32 20.41 2.41 35.73
C ALA A 32 20.56 1.21 34.78
N ASN A 33 21.19 0.11 35.25
CA ASN A 33 21.33 -1.13 34.50
C ASN A 33 20.04 -1.96 34.39
N GLN A 34 19.00 -1.69 35.17
CA GLN A 34 17.66 -2.30 35.02
C GLN A 34 16.77 -1.49 34.05
N LEU A 35 16.92 -0.17 34.00
CA LEU A 35 16.16 0.69 33.10
C LEU A 35 16.67 0.62 31.65
N ALA A 36 18.00 0.59 31.44
CA ALA A 36 18.60 0.59 30.11
C ALA A 36 18.24 -0.60 29.19
N PRO A 37 18.11 -1.87 29.67
CA PRO A 37 17.81 -3.01 28.82
C PRO A 37 16.38 -3.05 28.30
N ASN A 38 15.41 -2.62 29.12
CA ASN A 38 14.00 -2.72 28.78
C ASN A 38 13.63 -1.80 27.62
N THR A 39 14.09 -0.54 27.63
CA THR A 39 13.90 0.40 26.51
C THR A 39 14.50 -0.14 25.22
N ARG A 40 15.70 -0.75 25.28
CA ARG A 40 16.40 -1.31 24.11
C ARG A 40 15.74 -2.57 23.55
N ARG A 41 15.15 -3.42 24.41
CA ARG A 41 14.36 -4.58 23.99
C ARG A 41 13.04 -4.16 23.35
N MET A 42 12.37 -3.13 23.88
CA MET A 42 11.12 -2.60 23.31
C MET A 42 11.26 -2.15 21.85
N TYR A 43 12.39 -1.55 21.45
CA TYR A 43 12.63 -1.21 20.04
C TYR A 43 12.65 -2.42 19.09
N ALA A 44 13.11 -3.60 19.53
CA ALA A 44 13.05 -4.80 18.71
C ALA A 44 11.60 -5.28 18.50
N TYR A 45 10.76 -5.20 19.53
CA TYR A 45 9.33 -5.52 19.42
C TYR A 45 8.57 -4.52 18.53
N ILE A 46 8.90 -3.22 18.60
CA ILE A 46 8.34 -2.21 17.68
C ILE A 46 8.61 -2.59 16.23
N LEU A 47 9.85 -2.95 15.88
CA LEU A 47 10.21 -3.35 14.52
C LEU A 47 9.48 -4.63 14.05
N VAL A 48 9.23 -5.58 14.95
CA VAL A 48 8.43 -6.78 14.63
C VAL A 48 6.97 -6.43 14.36
N VAL A 49 6.34 -5.61 15.21
CA VAL A 49 4.95 -5.15 15.03
C VAL A 49 4.80 -4.31 13.75
N GLN A 50 5.77 -3.45 13.45
CA GLN A 50 5.81 -2.72 12.19
C GLN A 50 6.00 -3.63 10.97
N GLY A 51 6.83 -4.67 11.07
CA GLY A 51 6.99 -5.68 10.01
C GLY A 51 5.68 -6.41 9.73
N LEU A 52 4.93 -6.80 10.77
CA LEU A 52 3.57 -7.36 10.62
C LEU A 52 2.60 -6.35 9.98
N ALA A 53 2.71 -5.06 10.31
CA ALA A 53 1.90 -4.00 9.69
C ALA A 53 2.25 -3.74 8.21
N VAL A 54 3.47 -4.07 7.74
CA VAL A 54 3.81 -4.08 6.29
C VAL A 54 3.25 -5.32 5.60
N LEU A 55 3.23 -6.47 6.27
CA LEU A 55 2.75 -7.73 5.71
C LEU A 55 1.21 -7.84 5.68
N ALA A 56 0.50 -7.25 6.65
CA ALA A 56 -0.97 -7.34 6.74
C ALA A 56 -1.70 -6.81 5.49
N PRO A 57 -1.35 -5.64 4.91
CA PRO A 57 -1.94 -5.16 3.66
C PRO A 57 -1.64 -6.08 2.46
N LEU A 58 -0.49 -6.74 2.42
CA LEU A 58 -0.14 -7.67 1.34
C LEU A 58 -1.02 -8.94 1.34
N LEU A 59 -1.77 -9.21 2.41
CA LEU A 59 -2.76 -10.30 2.44
C LEU A 59 -3.99 -9.99 1.56
N TRP A 60 -4.29 -8.73 1.23
CA TRP A 60 -5.34 -8.39 0.26
C TRP A 60 -5.08 -9.02 -1.11
N LEU A 61 -3.80 -9.20 -1.49
CA LEU A 61 -3.37 -9.86 -2.73
C LEU A 61 -3.81 -11.35 -2.81
N LEU A 62 -4.27 -11.93 -1.69
CA LEU A 62 -4.68 -13.34 -1.56
C LEU A 62 -6.19 -13.50 -1.31
N VAL A 63 -6.92 -12.42 -1.00
CA VAL A 63 -8.34 -12.44 -0.61
C VAL A 63 -9.22 -13.03 -1.70
N THR A 64 -9.08 -12.53 -2.93
CA THR A 64 -9.88 -12.95 -4.10
C THR A 64 -9.75 -14.43 -4.45
N ARG A 65 -8.65 -15.10 -4.07
CA ARG A 65 -8.37 -16.51 -4.37
C ARG A 65 -8.58 -17.46 -3.19
N SER A 66 -8.34 -16.99 -1.96
CA SER A 66 -8.50 -17.81 -0.75
C SER A 66 -9.94 -17.90 -0.25
N GLY A 67 -10.84 -17.05 -0.77
CA GLY A 67 -12.23 -16.96 -0.29
C GLY A 67 -12.35 -16.38 1.12
N VAL A 68 -11.23 -15.91 1.71
CA VAL A 68 -11.20 -15.26 3.01
C VAL A 68 -11.97 -13.94 2.91
N ASN A 69 -12.96 -13.75 3.78
CA ASN A 69 -13.73 -12.51 3.79
C ASN A 69 -12.80 -11.29 3.99
N VAL A 70 -12.93 -10.29 3.10
CA VAL A 70 -12.22 -9.00 3.12
C VAL A 70 -12.18 -8.39 4.53
N SER A 71 -13.29 -8.48 5.27
CA SER A 71 -13.40 -7.97 6.64
C SER A 71 -12.34 -8.53 7.58
N TYR A 72 -11.93 -9.80 7.45
CA TYR A 72 -10.87 -10.38 8.31
C TYR A 72 -9.50 -9.76 8.06
N VAL A 73 -9.15 -9.47 6.81
CA VAL A 73 -7.89 -8.78 6.47
C VAL A 73 -7.94 -7.31 6.88
N GLY A 74 -9.11 -6.67 6.77
CA GLY A 74 -9.38 -5.35 7.35
C GLY A 74 -9.19 -5.32 8.87
N TYR A 75 -9.82 -6.24 9.61
CA TYR A 75 -9.68 -6.36 11.06
C TYR A 75 -8.24 -6.66 11.48
N PHE A 76 -7.54 -7.56 10.79
CA PHE A 76 -6.13 -7.87 11.08
C PHE A 76 -5.24 -6.64 10.89
N SER A 77 -5.44 -5.90 9.78
CA SER A 77 -4.71 -4.66 9.50
C SER A 77 -5.00 -3.57 10.55
N ALA A 78 -6.27 -3.41 10.95
CA ALA A 78 -6.67 -2.48 12.00
C ALA A 78 -6.08 -2.85 13.38
N VAL A 79 -6.08 -4.13 13.75
CA VAL A 79 -5.45 -4.62 14.99
C VAL A 79 -3.94 -4.38 14.97
N CYS A 80 -3.25 -4.65 13.86
CA CYS A 80 -1.83 -4.34 13.70
C CYS A 80 -1.55 -2.84 13.85
N ALA A 81 -2.38 -1.97 13.27
CA ALA A 81 -2.25 -0.51 13.40
C ALA A 81 -2.51 -0.03 14.85
N ILE A 82 -3.56 -0.53 15.51
CA ILE A 82 -3.89 -0.21 16.91
C ILE A 82 -2.76 -0.68 17.84
N LEU A 83 -2.25 -1.90 17.66
CA LEU A 83 -1.11 -2.41 18.42
C LEU A 83 0.15 -1.58 18.20
N LEU A 84 0.43 -1.17 16.95
CA LEU A 84 1.56 -0.30 16.66
C LEU A 84 1.44 1.06 17.37
N VAL A 85 0.29 1.72 17.26
CA VAL A 85 0.02 3.00 17.95
C VAL A 85 0.11 2.81 19.47
N ALA A 86 -0.51 1.77 20.02
CA ALA A 86 -0.47 1.48 21.46
C ALA A 86 0.95 1.23 21.98
N VAL A 87 1.78 0.47 21.25
CA VAL A 87 3.18 0.23 21.65
C VAL A 87 4.03 1.51 21.52
N LEU A 88 3.88 2.27 20.42
CA LEU A 88 4.59 3.56 20.26
C LEU A 88 4.18 4.57 21.35
N TRP A 89 2.89 4.63 21.67
CA TRP A 89 2.35 5.49 22.72
C TRP A 89 2.84 5.03 24.10
N TRP A 90 2.83 3.73 24.39
CA TRP A 90 3.35 3.16 25.64
C TRP A 90 4.84 3.46 25.84
N VAL A 91 5.67 3.30 24.81
CA VAL A 91 7.10 3.65 24.84
C VAL A 91 7.31 5.15 25.14
N ARG A 92 6.45 6.01 24.57
CA ARG A 92 6.49 7.47 24.71
C ARG A 92 5.97 7.94 26.07
N TRP A 93 4.91 7.33 26.58
CA TRP A 93 4.28 7.65 27.86
C TRP A 93 5.22 7.37 29.04
N ARG A 94 5.93 6.24 29.01
CA ARG A 94 6.61 5.69 30.18
C ARG A 94 7.83 6.46 30.70
N GLY A 95 8.25 7.53 30.03
CA GLY A 95 9.33 8.43 30.49
C GLY A 95 10.68 7.77 30.85
N MET A 96 10.89 6.48 30.52
CA MET A 96 11.92 5.63 31.13
C MET A 96 13.34 6.15 30.92
N GLN A 97 13.56 6.99 29.90
CA GLN A 97 14.83 7.63 29.64
C GLN A 97 15.21 8.63 30.76
N HIS A 98 14.27 9.43 31.28
CA HIS A 98 14.54 10.40 32.36
C HIS A 98 15.00 9.71 33.64
N ASN A 99 14.26 8.69 34.09
CA ASN A 99 14.62 7.94 35.30
C ASN A 99 15.95 7.17 35.12
N TRP A 100 16.23 6.68 33.91
CA TRP A 100 17.53 6.10 33.58
C TRP A 100 18.67 7.12 33.66
N ALA A 101 18.51 8.29 33.02
CA ALA A 101 19.51 9.34 32.99
C ALA A 101 19.80 9.89 34.40
N ARG A 102 18.76 10.17 35.19
CA ARG A 102 18.86 10.60 36.60
C ARG A 102 19.59 9.57 37.46
N ALA A 103 19.26 8.28 37.33
CA ALA A 103 19.97 7.22 38.04
C ALA A 103 21.45 7.09 37.61
N ARG A 104 21.75 7.29 36.31
CA ARG A 104 23.13 7.24 35.81
C ARG A 104 23.96 8.44 36.26
N VAL A 105 23.37 9.65 36.32
CA VAL A 105 23.99 10.85 36.90
C VAL A 105 24.41 10.59 38.34
N VAL A 106 23.49 10.10 39.18
CA VAL A 106 23.79 9.80 40.60
C VAL A 106 24.89 8.74 40.73
N ALA A 107 24.88 7.71 39.88
CA ALA A 107 25.93 6.68 39.87
C ALA A 107 27.31 7.26 39.50
N GLU A 108 27.41 8.08 38.45
CA GLU A 108 28.71 8.60 38.00
C GLU A 108 29.26 9.72 38.90
N ILE A 109 28.38 10.52 39.53
CA ILE A 109 28.78 11.45 40.60
C ILE A 109 29.36 10.65 41.78
N ALA A 110 28.68 9.59 42.23
CA ALA A 110 29.19 8.76 43.33
C ALA A 110 30.49 8.03 42.95
N ARG A 111 30.65 7.58 41.69
CA ARG A 111 31.90 6.97 41.20
C ARG A 111 33.06 7.97 41.15
N SER A 112 32.80 9.19 40.68
CA SER A 112 33.78 10.29 40.70
C SER A 112 34.24 10.59 42.12
N GLN A 113 33.30 10.69 43.07
CA GLN A 113 33.61 10.96 44.47
C GLN A 113 34.45 9.85 45.11
N LEU A 114 34.12 8.58 44.86
CA LEU A 114 34.94 7.46 45.33
C LEU A 114 36.38 7.50 44.80
N ALA A 115 36.55 7.85 43.52
CA ALA A 115 37.87 7.91 42.90
C ALA A 115 38.70 9.13 43.33
N SER A 116 38.08 10.30 43.55
CA SER A 116 38.82 11.55 43.76
C SER A 116 38.88 12.04 45.21
N ALA A 117 38.06 11.52 46.13
CA ALA A 117 37.96 12.06 47.49
C ALA A 117 39.21 11.82 48.37
N SER A 118 40.05 10.85 48.03
CA SER A 118 41.38 10.66 48.62
C SER A 118 42.44 11.67 48.13
N ILE A 119 42.13 12.47 47.10
CA ILE A 119 43.06 13.38 46.41
C ILE A 119 42.67 14.85 46.68
N ASP A 120 41.43 15.24 46.38
CA ASP A 120 40.80 16.50 46.79
C ASP A 120 39.27 16.29 46.73
N PRO A 121 38.54 16.35 47.86
CA PRO A 121 37.12 16.02 47.92
C PRO A 121 36.22 17.00 47.13
N VAL A 122 36.76 18.14 46.68
CA VAL A 122 36.03 19.14 45.88
C VAL A 122 36.14 18.87 44.37
N ILE A 123 36.95 17.89 43.92
CA ILE A 123 37.19 17.63 42.48
C ILE A 123 35.89 17.35 41.71
N THR A 124 35.03 16.43 42.18
CA THR A 124 33.76 16.12 41.49
C THR A 124 32.85 17.35 41.36
N ALA A 125 32.79 18.20 42.38
CA ALA A 125 31.99 19.42 42.35
C ALA A 125 32.58 20.47 41.38
N LYS A 126 33.92 20.63 41.37
CA LYS A 126 34.65 21.48 40.40
C LYS A 126 34.42 21.02 38.97
N ALA A 127 34.47 19.71 38.72
CA ALA A 127 34.26 19.11 37.41
C ALA A 127 32.85 19.31 36.84
N LEU A 128 31.86 19.59 37.69
CA LEU A 128 30.47 19.88 37.32
C LEU A 128 30.09 21.38 37.35
N THR A 129 31.07 22.29 37.45
CA THR A 129 30.83 23.74 37.51
C THR A 129 30.02 24.28 36.33
N ALA A 130 30.21 23.73 35.12
CA ALA A 130 29.42 24.06 33.93
C ALA A 130 27.94 23.60 34.01
N ALA A 131 27.58 22.78 35.00
CA ALA A 131 26.24 22.25 35.23
C ALA A 131 25.80 22.50 36.70
N PRO A 132 25.42 23.74 37.08
CA PRO A 132 25.22 24.13 38.48
C PRO A 132 24.21 23.28 39.27
N SER A 133 23.20 22.71 38.60
CA SER A 133 22.24 21.80 39.23
C SER A 133 22.85 20.44 39.58
N LEU A 134 23.80 19.94 38.77
CA LEU A 134 24.53 18.69 39.00
C LEU A 134 25.67 18.89 40.01
N ALA A 135 26.35 20.05 39.99
CA ALA A 135 27.29 20.42 41.04
C ALA A 135 26.63 20.44 42.43
N ALA A 136 25.38 20.92 42.53
CA ALA A 136 24.60 20.86 43.76
C ALA A 136 24.25 19.43 44.20
N ILE A 137 24.02 18.49 43.26
CA ILE A 137 23.89 17.06 43.58
C ILE A 137 25.20 16.51 44.12
N ALA A 138 26.33 16.81 43.47
CA ALA A 138 27.66 16.38 43.92
C ALA A 138 27.95 16.88 45.35
N ALA A 139 27.77 18.17 45.63
CA ALA A 139 27.93 18.73 46.97
C ALA A 139 27.02 18.06 48.03
N TYR A 140 25.79 17.67 47.66
CA TYR A 140 24.87 16.97 48.58
C TYR A 140 25.20 15.49 48.80
N LEU A 141 25.70 14.79 47.77
CA LEU A 141 26.12 13.39 47.87
C LEU A 141 27.52 13.21 48.48
N GLN A 142 28.27 14.31 48.62
CA GLN A 142 29.61 14.31 49.22
C GLN A 142 29.53 13.85 50.68
N ARG A 143 30.14 12.69 50.97
CA ARG A 143 30.31 12.16 52.33
C ARG A 143 31.78 12.27 52.75
N PRO A 144 32.08 12.52 54.04
CA PRO A 144 33.45 12.49 54.52
C PRO A 144 34.06 11.09 54.35
N VAL A 145 35.26 11.03 53.80
CA VAL A 145 36.09 9.81 53.78
C VAL A 145 36.68 9.61 55.18
N ALA A 146 36.82 8.35 55.62
CA ALA A 146 37.44 8.05 56.90
C ALA A 146 38.90 8.53 56.89
N VAL A 147 39.25 9.39 57.87
CA VAL A 147 40.54 10.09 57.92
C VAL A 147 41.75 9.13 57.99
N ASP A 148 41.52 7.90 58.44
CA ASP A 148 42.58 6.90 58.61
C ASP A 148 43.00 6.20 57.29
N GLU A 149 42.16 6.20 56.25
CA GLU A 149 42.54 5.74 54.89
C GLU A 149 43.42 6.79 54.17
N LEU A 150 43.22 8.08 54.50
CA LEU A 150 43.93 9.22 53.92
C LEU A 150 45.37 9.38 54.44
N LYS A 151 45.63 9.02 55.71
CA LYS A 151 46.91 9.34 56.39
C LYS A 151 48.12 8.48 55.97
N ASN A 152 47.90 7.29 55.40
CA ASN A 152 48.96 6.33 55.10
C ASN A 152 49.32 6.21 53.60
N SER A 153 48.68 7.01 52.75
CA SER A 153 48.76 6.84 51.29
C SER A 153 49.82 7.74 50.65
N ASN A 154 50.95 7.16 50.23
CA ASN A 154 51.97 7.87 49.43
C ASN A 154 51.35 8.38 48.11
N ALA A 155 51.75 9.56 47.62
CA ALA A 155 51.28 10.15 46.37
C ALA A 155 51.42 9.20 45.16
N ALA A 156 52.49 8.40 45.11
CA ALA A 156 52.67 7.38 44.09
C ALA A 156 51.61 6.25 44.18
N ALA A 157 51.22 5.86 45.39
CA ALA A 157 50.16 4.87 45.60
C ALA A 157 48.79 5.42 45.20
N LEU A 158 48.46 6.67 45.56
CA LEU A 158 47.24 7.35 45.12
C LEU A 158 47.16 7.49 43.60
N GLN A 159 48.30 7.77 42.93
CA GLN A 159 48.39 7.86 41.48
C GLN A 159 48.14 6.49 40.82
N THR A 160 48.76 5.42 41.32
CA THR A 160 48.52 4.05 40.83
C THR A 160 47.07 3.62 41.06
N ASP A 161 46.52 3.89 42.25
CA ASP A 161 45.17 3.49 42.63
C ASP A 161 44.10 4.21 41.79
N TYR A 162 44.22 5.52 41.58
CA TYR A 162 43.35 6.28 40.68
C TYR A 162 43.43 5.77 39.23
N CYS A 163 44.65 5.48 38.75
CA CYS A 163 44.84 4.93 37.40
C CYS A 163 44.10 3.60 37.23
N GLN A 164 44.26 2.66 38.17
CA GLN A 164 43.63 1.34 38.10
C GLN A 164 42.12 1.38 38.37
N GLN A 165 41.68 2.00 39.47
CA GLN A 165 40.27 1.98 39.89
C GLN A 165 39.36 2.87 39.04
N ARG A 166 39.88 3.95 38.43
CA ARG A 166 39.07 4.91 37.66
C ARG A 166 39.37 4.89 36.17
N VAL A 167 40.63 5.03 35.76
CA VAL A 167 40.98 5.16 34.33
C VAL A 167 40.87 3.82 33.60
N VAL A 168 41.52 2.77 34.13
CA VAL A 168 41.51 1.43 33.52
C VAL A 168 40.12 0.79 33.57
N ASP A 169 39.35 0.94 34.67
CA ASP A 169 37.95 0.51 34.75
C ASP A 169 37.08 1.15 33.66
N GLN A 170 37.10 2.48 33.55
CA GLN A 170 36.30 3.19 32.55
C GLN A 170 36.76 2.86 31.12
N LEU A 171 38.07 2.73 30.88
CA LEU A 171 38.61 2.32 29.59
C LEU A 171 38.09 0.93 29.17
N ASN A 172 38.06 -0.03 30.11
CA ASN A 172 37.49 -1.36 29.88
C ASN A 172 35.97 -1.30 29.63
N TYR A 173 35.24 -0.49 30.41
CA TYR A 173 33.81 -0.23 30.21
C TYR A 173 33.53 0.34 28.81
N TYR A 174 34.20 1.41 28.39
CA TYR A 174 34.00 2.01 27.07
C TYR A 174 34.42 1.08 25.93
N ARG A 175 35.52 0.33 26.06
CA ARG A 175 35.92 -0.72 25.09
C ARG A 175 34.82 -1.78 24.94
N GLN A 176 34.22 -2.23 26.04
CA GLN A 176 33.09 -3.17 26.01
C GLN A 176 31.84 -2.55 25.37
N LYS A 177 31.46 -1.33 25.76
CA LYS A 177 30.28 -0.64 25.20
C LYS A 177 30.45 -0.31 23.71
N ARG A 178 31.66 0.08 23.26
CA ARG A 178 31.99 0.29 21.84
C ARG A 178 31.81 -0.98 21.02
N ARG A 179 32.35 -2.13 21.47
CA ARG A 179 32.15 -3.44 20.82
C ARG A 179 30.67 -3.80 20.69
N LEU A 180 29.90 -3.64 21.78
CA LEU A 180 28.46 -3.91 21.79
C LEU A 180 27.68 -2.95 20.86
N ALA A 181 28.01 -1.65 20.86
CA ALA A 181 27.38 -0.65 19.99
C ALA A 181 27.73 -0.87 18.51
N GLN A 182 28.96 -1.27 18.19
CA GLN A 182 29.37 -1.66 16.83
C GLN A 182 28.63 -2.90 16.35
N GLN A 183 28.48 -3.93 17.19
CA GLN A 183 27.66 -5.11 16.86
C GLN A 183 26.19 -4.73 16.63
N GLN A 184 25.63 -3.84 17.45
CA GLN A 184 24.26 -3.32 17.27
C GLN A 184 24.12 -2.51 15.97
N ARG A 185 25.06 -1.62 15.66
CA ARG A 185 25.10 -0.86 14.40
C ARG A 185 25.17 -1.79 13.18
N HIS A 186 25.99 -2.84 13.23
CA HIS A 186 26.12 -3.79 12.12
C HIS A 186 24.82 -4.61 11.92
N ARG A 187 24.15 -5.03 13.00
CA ARG A 187 22.82 -5.67 12.93
C ARG A 187 21.78 -4.71 12.35
N LEU A 188 21.72 -3.48 12.87
CA LEU A 188 20.76 -2.47 12.42
C LEU A 188 20.98 -2.09 10.93
N SER A 189 22.23 -2.01 10.49
CA SER A 189 22.58 -1.77 9.08
C SER A 189 22.02 -2.87 8.17
N LYS A 190 22.10 -4.15 8.57
CA LYS A 190 21.48 -5.26 7.82
C LYS A 190 19.95 -5.12 7.78
N THR A 191 19.30 -4.77 8.89
CA THR A 191 17.85 -4.52 8.93
C THR A 191 17.44 -3.36 8.02
N VAL A 192 18.19 -2.25 8.03
CA VAL A 192 17.98 -1.11 7.12
C VAL A 192 18.10 -1.54 5.67
N THR A 193 19.15 -2.29 5.31
CA THR A 193 19.32 -2.81 3.94
C THR A 193 18.14 -3.67 3.52
N LEU A 194 17.70 -4.62 4.35
CA LEU A 194 16.53 -5.46 4.06
C LEU A 194 15.23 -4.66 3.89
N CYS A 195 14.99 -3.62 4.70
CA CYS A 195 13.83 -2.75 4.54
C CYS A 195 13.89 -1.90 3.25
N VAL A 196 15.08 -1.44 2.86
CA VAL A 196 15.29 -0.71 1.58
C VAL A 196 15.10 -1.64 0.39
N ASP A 197 15.62 -2.87 0.47
CA ASP A 197 15.49 -3.86 -0.60
C ASP A 197 14.03 -4.34 -0.73
N ALA A 198 13.29 -4.47 0.38
CA ALA A 198 11.84 -4.71 0.36
C ALA A 198 11.05 -3.53 -0.24
N ALA A 199 11.44 -2.28 0.04
CA ALA A 199 10.83 -1.11 -0.57
C ALA A 199 11.08 -1.06 -2.08
N LEU A 200 12.31 -1.37 -2.51
CA LEU A 200 12.68 -1.49 -3.92
C LEU A 200 11.90 -2.61 -4.61
N PHE A 201 11.75 -3.77 -3.97
CA PHE A 201 10.96 -4.88 -4.47
C PHE A 201 9.50 -4.48 -4.71
N LEU A 202 8.85 -3.83 -3.73
CA LEU A 202 7.47 -3.34 -3.85
C LEU A 202 7.33 -2.25 -4.92
N ALA A 203 8.30 -1.34 -5.04
CA ALA A 203 8.30 -0.31 -6.08
C ALA A 203 8.42 -0.91 -7.50
N VAL A 204 9.29 -1.91 -7.68
CA VAL A 204 9.43 -2.64 -8.96
C VAL A 204 8.16 -3.44 -9.27
N MET A 205 7.55 -4.12 -8.29
CA MET A 205 6.26 -4.80 -8.49
C MET A 205 5.18 -3.82 -8.97
N GLY A 206 5.02 -2.68 -8.28
CA GLY A 206 4.04 -1.65 -8.64
C GLY A 206 4.29 -1.07 -10.04
N LEU A 207 5.55 -0.82 -10.40
CA LEU A 207 5.93 -0.34 -11.72
C LEU A 207 5.62 -1.36 -12.83
N LEU A 208 5.93 -2.63 -12.63
CA LEU A 208 5.63 -3.70 -13.60
C LEU A 208 4.13 -3.93 -13.79
N ILE A 209 3.33 -3.74 -12.74
CA ILE A 209 1.86 -3.80 -12.82
C ILE A 209 1.34 -2.58 -13.60
N ALA A 210 1.88 -1.38 -13.36
CA ALA A 210 1.45 -0.15 -14.02
C ALA A 210 1.84 -0.07 -15.51
N LEU A 211 3.04 -0.53 -15.89
CA LEU A 211 3.57 -0.46 -17.25
C LEU A 211 3.01 -1.51 -18.22
N ARG A 212 2.06 -2.35 -17.81
CA ARG A 212 1.47 -3.39 -18.66
C ARG A 212 0.21 -2.87 -19.34
N ASP A 213 0.01 -3.20 -20.62
CA ASP A 213 -1.10 -2.68 -21.43
C ASP A 213 -2.50 -2.99 -20.85
N ASN A 214 -2.64 -4.09 -20.11
CA ASN A 214 -3.89 -4.46 -19.42
C ASN A 214 -3.93 -4.00 -17.94
N SER A 215 -3.09 -3.06 -17.50
CA SER A 215 -3.03 -2.60 -16.10
C SER A 215 -4.39 -2.12 -15.58
N ASN A 216 -5.15 -1.40 -16.41
CA ASN A 216 -6.54 -1.02 -16.15
C ASN A 216 -7.44 -2.24 -15.90
N SER A 217 -7.35 -3.29 -16.74
CA SER A 217 -8.11 -4.52 -16.56
C SER A 217 -7.79 -5.16 -15.20
N TRP A 218 -6.51 -5.25 -14.81
CA TRP A 218 -6.14 -5.87 -13.54
C TRP A 218 -6.56 -5.06 -12.31
N LEU A 219 -6.51 -3.74 -12.38
CA LEU A 219 -7.08 -2.83 -11.37
C LEU A 219 -8.61 -2.96 -11.27
N LEU A 220 -9.30 -3.15 -12.39
CA LEU A 220 -10.76 -3.31 -12.42
C LEU A 220 -11.21 -4.71 -11.94
N TRP A 221 -10.42 -5.76 -12.19
CA TRP A 221 -10.73 -7.14 -11.78
C TRP A 221 -10.46 -7.40 -10.30
N SER A 222 -9.63 -6.57 -9.64
CA SER A 222 -9.39 -6.61 -8.19
C SER A 222 -10.11 -5.51 -7.42
N GLY A 223 -10.64 -4.48 -8.07
CA GLY A 223 -11.01 -3.23 -7.41
C GLY A 223 -9.79 -2.49 -6.83
N SER A 224 -10.03 -1.66 -5.81
CA SER A 224 -9.02 -0.85 -5.12
C SER A 224 -7.91 -1.65 -4.41
N ASP A 225 -8.01 -2.97 -4.41
CA ASP A 225 -7.31 -3.88 -3.49
C ASP A 225 -5.80 -3.89 -3.69
N TYR A 226 -5.30 -3.85 -4.92
CA TYR A 226 -3.85 -3.68 -5.17
C TYR A 226 -3.36 -2.31 -4.68
N ILE A 227 -4.11 -1.23 -4.92
CA ILE A 227 -3.74 0.12 -4.48
C ILE A 227 -3.71 0.17 -2.94
N LEU A 228 -4.73 -0.38 -2.28
CA LEU A 228 -4.80 -0.49 -0.82
C LEU A 228 -3.69 -1.38 -0.23
N ALA A 229 -3.35 -2.49 -0.89
CA ALA A 229 -2.25 -3.36 -0.48
C ALA A 229 -0.88 -2.66 -0.61
N PHE A 230 -0.60 -2.03 -1.75
CA PHE A 230 0.69 -1.37 -1.99
C PHE A 230 0.85 -0.09 -1.17
N ILE A 231 -0.13 0.83 -1.16
CA ILE A 231 -0.08 2.04 -0.34
C ILE A 231 -0.08 1.67 1.15
N GLY A 232 -0.91 0.70 1.54
CA GLY A 232 -0.99 0.18 2.90
C GLY A 232 0.33 -0.44 3.38
N ALA A 233 1.09 -1.12 2.53
CA ALA A 233 2.41 -1.66 2.86
C ALA A 233 3.52 -0.59 2.80
N LEU A 234 3.41 0.40 1.90
CA LEU A 234 4.42 1.45 1.70
C LEU A 234 4.50 2.42 2.89
N LEU A 235 3.37 2.89 3.43
CA LEU A 235 3.34 3.87 4.52
C LEU A 235 4.03 3.38 5.81
N PRO A 236 3.75 2.16 6.34
CA PRO A 236 4.47 1.60 7.48
C PRO A 236 5.95 1.36 7.17
N LEU A 237 6.30 0.98 5.93
CA LEU A 237 7.69 0.75 5.53
C LEU A 237 8.51 2.05 5.50
N VAL A 238 7.92 3.16 5.03
CA VAL A 238 8.52 4.51 5.14
C VAL A 238 8.70 4.91 6.61
N ALA A 239 7.71 4.66 7.46
CA ALA A 239 7.81 4.93 8.90
C ALA A 239 8.94 4.11 9.58
N ILE A 240 9.07 2.82 9.25
CA ILE A 240 10.20 1.97 9.67
C ILE A 240 11.53 2.61 9.25
N LEU A 241 11.68 2.97 7.98
CA LEU A 241 12.94 3.53 7.45
C LEU A 241 13.33 4.85 8.13
N LEU A 242 12.37 5.75 8.37
CA LEU A 242 12.60 7.00 9.10
C LEU A 242 13.04 6.74 10.56
N GLN A 243 12.39 5.80 11.26
CA GLN A 243 12.72 5.45 12.63
C GLN A 243 14.08 4.73 12.73
N LEU A 244 14.38 3.82 11.80
CA LEU A 244 15.67 3.15 11.69
C LEU A 244 16.81 4.14 11.42
N ARG A 245 16.59 5.17 10.59
CA ARG A 245 17.57 6.25 10.35
C ARG A 245 17.92 6.98 11.64
N GLY A 246 16.92 7.37 12.44
CA GLY A 246 17.14 8.02 13.74
C GLY A 246 17.95 7.14 14.70
N ASN A 247 17.59 5.85 14.79
CA ASN A 247 18.30 4.87 15.62
C ASN A 247 19.75 4.64 15.15
N TYR A 248 19.99 4.64 13.83
CA TYR A 248 21.31 4.48 13.25
C TYR A 248 22.22 5.68 13.56
N LEU A 249 21.69 6.91 13.41
CA LEU A 249 22.42 8.15 13.73
C LEU A 249 22.82 8.22 15.21
N ASP A 250 21.92 7.86 16.14
CA ASP A 250 22.26 7.82 17.57
C ASP A 250 23.26 6.70 17.91
N LEU A 251 23.20 5.54 17.24
CA LEU A 251 24.23 4.51 17.39
C LEU A 251 25.59 4.95 16.84
N ASP A 252 25.64 5.64 15.70
CA ASP A 252 26.88 6.17 15.13
C ASP A 252 27.50 7.21 16.06
N ARG A 253 26.69 8.15 16.55
CA ARG A 253 27.06 9.16 17.56
C ARG A 253 27.64 8.51 18.83
N ARG A 254 27.03 7.43 19.33
CA ARG A 254 27.54 6.68 20.49
C ARG A 254 28.85 5.97 20.21
N VAL A 255 29.00 5.33 19.04
CA VAL A 255 30.26 4.67 18.64
C VAL A 255 31.40 5.70 18.51
N GLY A 256 31.12 6.88 17.96
CA GLY A 256 32.06 8.00 17.90
C GLY A 256 32.50 8.48 19.29
N ARG A 257 31.56 8.77 20.19
CA ARG A 257 31.86 9.15 21.58
C ARG A 257 32.69 8.11 22.32
N TYR A 258 32.32 6.83 22.22
CA TYR A 258 33.09 5.78 22.87
C TYR A 258 34.49 5.62 22.27
N ALA A 259 34.70 5.96 20.99
CA ALA A 259 36.05 6.02 20.43
C ALA A 259 36.85 7.20 21.02
N GLN A 260 36.26 8.40 21.05
CA GLN A 260 36.87 9.61 21.63
C GLN A 260 37.22 9.44 23.12
N GLN A 261 36.33 8.85 23.92
CA GLN A 261 36.59 8.57 25.35
C GLN A 261 37.67 7.50 25.55
N ILE A 262 37.76 6.49 24.68
CA ILE A 262 38.85 5.51 24.72
C ILE A 262 40.20 6.19 24.44
N GLU A 263 40.29 6.99 23.38
CA GLU A 263 41.51 7.71 23.00
C GLU A 263 41.97 8.69 24.09
N PHE A 264 41.03 9.44 24.68
CA PHE A 264 41.30 10.32 25.81
C PHE A 264 41.80 9.55 27.04
N LEU A 265 41.14 8.45 27.42
CA LEU A 265 41.55 7.66 28.59
C LEU A 265 42.88 6.92 28.38
N GLU A 266 43.21 6.50 27.15
CA GLU A 266 44.51 5.93 26.80
C GLU A 266 45.64 6.98 26.98
N LEU A 267 45.41 8.23 26.58
CA LEU A 267 46.35 9.34 26.82
C LEU A 267 46.50 9.66 28.31
N GLN A 268 45.41 9.70 29.08
CA GLN A 268 45.50 9.97 30.53
C GLN A 268 46.11 8.79 31.29
N GLN A 269 45.91 7.54 30.85
CA GLN A 269 46.61 6.37 31.39
C GLN A 269 48.13 6.53 31.22
N GLN A 270 48.61 6.84 30.01
CA GLN A 270 50.05 7.06 29.75
C GLN A 270 50.64 8.19 30.62
N ARG A 271 49.90 9.29 30.79
CA ARG A 271 50.29 10.38 31.72
C ARG A 271 50.37 9.91 33.17
N LEU A 272 49.39 9.12 33.63
CA LEU A 272 49.34 8.58 35.00
C LEU A 272 50.30 7.41 35.25
N GLU A 273 50.89 6.80 34.21
CA GLU A 273 52.00 5.84 34.33
C GLU A 273 53.37 6.54 34.41
N SER A 274 53.45 7.82 34.03
CA SER A 274 54.66 8.65 34.19
C SER A 274 54.81 9.20 35.62
N LYS A 275 56.03 9.56 36.03
CA LYS A 275 56.26 10.21 37.34
C LYS A 275 55.81 11.67 37.29
N LEU A 276 54.61 11.95 37.78
CA LEU A 276 54.03 13.29 37.86
C LEU A 276 54.38 13.98 39.19
N SER A 277 54.52 15.30 39.19
CA SER A 277 54.47 16.07 40.44
C SER A 277 53.05 16.07 41.03
N PRO A 278 52.87 16.29 42.35
CA PRO A 278 51.54 16.31 42.97
C PRO A 278 50.56 17.32 42.33
N ALA A 279 51.07 18.45 41.84
CA ALA A 279 50.27 19.45 41.13
C ALA A 279 49.81 18.95 39.75
N GLN A 280 50.71 18.34 38.97
CA GLN A 280 50.37 17.75 37.67
C GLN A 280 49.43 16.55 37.80
N PHE A 281 49.64 15.69 38.80
CA PHE A 281 48.72 14.59 39.11
C PHE A 281 47.31 15.12 39.39
N LYS A 282 47.18 16.11 40.28
CA LYS A 282 45.90 16.74 40.59
C LYS A 282 45.24 17.38 39.36
N GLN A 283 46.01 18.01 38.49
CA GLN A 283 45.50 18.56 37.22
C GLN A 283 44.96 17.45 36.30
N VAL A 284 45.71 16.36 36.09
CA VAL A 284 45.29 15.22 35.26
C VAL A 284 44.01 14.57 35.80
N VAL A 285 43.88 14.45 37.12
CA VAL A 285 42.65 13.96 37.78
C VAL A 285 41.47 14.88 37.49
N VAL A 286 41.63 16.20 37.61
CA VAL A 286 40.57 17.18 37.29
C VAL A 286 40.20 17.14 35.79
N GLU A 287 41.17 17.12 34.87
CA GLU A 287 40.92 16.98 33.43
C GLU A 287 40.13 15.70 33.11
N THR A 288 40.48 14.59 33.77
CA THR A 288 39.82 13.29 33.59
C THR A 288 38.38 13.31 34.10
N GLU A 289 38.13 13.82 35.31
CA GLU A 289 36.79 13.89 35.90
C GLU A 289 35.88 14.89 35.17
N VAL A 290 36.43 16.02 34.69
CA VAL A 290 35.70 16.95 33.80
C VAL A 290 35.22 16.22 32.53
N SER A 291 36.12 15.49 31.85
CA SER A 291 35.76 14.76 30.63
C SER A 291 34.69 13.70 30.89
N LEU A 292 34.88 12.84 31.91
CA LEU A 292 33.96 11.76 32.23
C LEU A 292 32.57 12.26 32.68
N LEU A 293 32.50 13.32 33.49
CA LEU A 293 31.24 13.90 33.94
C LEU A 293 30.56 14.77 32.86
N SER A 294 31.32 15.29 31.89
CA SER A 294 30.76 16.04 30.75
C SER A 294 29.82 15.18 29.91
N GLU A 295 30.18 13.93 29.58
CA GLU A 295 29.30 13.02 28.80
C GLU A 295 27.99 12.74 29.56
N VAL A 296 28.09 12.53 30.88
CA VAL A 296 26.94 12.19 31.73
C VAL A 296 26.01 13.38 31.91
N SER A 297 26.57 14.59 32.07
CA SER A 297 25.78 15.81 32.11
C SER A 297 25.10 16.10 30.76
N GLU A 298 25.80 15.90 29.64
CA GLU A 298 25.20 16.05 28.31
C GLU A 298 24.04 15.05 28.07
N TRP A 299 24.20 13.78 28.46
CA TRP A 299 23.11 12.80 28.39
C TRP A 299 21.92 13.18 29.26
N TYR A 300 22.16 13.71 30.47
CA TYR A 300 21.11 14.21 31.35
C TYR A 300 20.36 15.39 30.72
N TYR A 301 21.08 16.41 30.26
CA TYR A 301 20.46 17.60 29.66
C TYR A 301 19.72 17.26 28.36
N GLN A 302 20.28 16.42 27.49
CA GLN A 302 19.58 15.91 26.30
C GLN A 302 18.30 15.15 26.66
N THR A 303 18.33 14.33 27.70
CA THR A 303 17.15 13.56 28.12
C THR A 303 16.09 14.48 28.71
N GLU A 304 16.44 15.44 29.58
CA GLU A 304 15.47 16.35 30.21
C GLU A 304 14.89 17.40 29.25
N HIS A 305 15.62 17.78 28.18
CA HIS A 305 15.20 18.82 27.23
C HIS A 305 14.64 18.25 25.91
N ASN A 306 14.75 16.94 25.67
CA ASN A 306 13.97 16.27 24.63
C ASN A 306 12.48 16.40 24.97
N GLN A 307 11.71 17.15 24.17
CA GLN A 307 10.30 17.42 24.45
C GLN A 307 9.44 16.14 24.46
N PRO A 308 8.79 15.79 25.58
CA PRO A 308 7.59 14.98 25.53
C PRO A 308 6.44 15.88 25.04
N TYR A 309 5.86 15.57 23.88
CA TYR A 309 4.75 16.34 23.31
C TYR A 309 3.45 16.27 24.14
N TYR A 310 3.42 15.46 25.19
CA TYR A 310 2.37 15.43 26.20
C TYR A 310 3.01 15.39 27.58
N ARG A 311 2.70 16.39 28.41
CA ARG A 311 2.88 16.33 29.87
C ARG A 311 1.51 16.04 30.48
N ALA A 312 1.31 14.85 31.02
CA ALA A 312 0.28 14.68 32.04
C ALA A 312 0.73 15.47 33.28
N ASN A 313 -0.17 16.26 33.85
CA ASN A 313 0.13 16.99 35.09
C ASN A 313 0.32 16.01 36.24
N ASN A 314 1.58 15.67 36.55
CA ASN A 314 2.18 15.80 37.89
C ASN A 314 3.63 15.26 37.89
N GLN A 315 4.53 15.94 38.59
CA GLN A 315 5.96 15.59 38.68
C GLN A 315 6.29 14.55 39.78
N GLU A 316 5.29 13.79 40.25
CA GLU A 316 5.57 12.70 41.18
C GLU A 316 6.08 11.48 40.41
N ILE A 317 7.21 10.94 40.85
CA ILE A 317 7.71 9.66 40.33
C ILE A 317 6.67 8.60 40.71
N ASP A 318 5.87 8.18 39.72
CA ASP A 318 4.76 7.25 39.96
C ASP A 318 5.30 5.94 40.56
N GLN A 319 5.04 5.77 41.86
CA GLN A 319 5.59 4.68 42.64
C GLN A 319 5.10 3.32 42.13
N ARG A 320 3.98 3.28 41.40
CA ARG A 320 3.45 2.08 40.74
C ARG A 320 4.34 1.61 39.59
N GLU A 321 4.93 2.51 38.80
CA GLU A 321 5.82 2.14 37.70
C GLU A 321 7.10 1.46 38.20
N LEU A 322 7.65 1.94 39.32
CA LEU A 322 8.84 1.36 39.95
C LEU A 322 8.59 0.00 40.59
N GLN A 323 7.37 -0.27 41.06
CA GLN A 323 6.99 -1.59 41.59
C GLN A 323 6.90 -2.64 40.47
N LEU A 324 6.37 -2.27 39.29
CA LEU A 324 6.31 -3.16 38.11
C LEU A 324 7.69 -3.60 37.61
N ILE A 325 8.74 -2.80 37.81
CA ILE A 325 10.12 -3.12 37.41
C ILE A 325 10.73 -4.27 38.26
N LYS A 326 10.16 -4.59 39.42
CA LYS A 326 10.59 -5.74 40.25
C LYS A 326 10.08 -7.10 39.76
N ALA A 327 9.17 -7.14 38.78
CA ALA A 327 8.69 -8.40 38.20
C ALA A 327 9.80 -9.11 37.39
N LYS A 328 10.02 -10.41 37.65
CA LYS A 328 11.06 -11.20 36.97
C LYS A 328 10.79 -11.29 35.44
N PRO A 329 11.81 -11.15 34.58
CA PRO A 329 11.63 -11.39 33.15
C PRO A 329 11.44 -12.88 32.87
N VAL A 330 10.33 -13.24 32.23
CA VAL A 330 10.06 -14.62 31.79
C VAL A 330 11.02 -14.99 30.66
N GLY A 331 11.82 -16.03 30.87
CA GLY A 331 12.81 -16.50 29.89
C GLY A 331 12.26 -17.61 29.01
N PHE A 332 12.04 -17.33 27.72
CA PHE A 332 11.70 -18.35 26.72
C PHE A 332 12.50 -18.20 25.40
N MET A 333 12.80 -16.98 24.97
CA MET A 333 13.35 -16.69 23.63
C MET A 333 14.89 -16.54 23.56
N SER A 334 15.66 -17.06 24.53
CA SER A 334 17.13 -16.95 24.53
C SER A 334 17.86 -18.02 23.69
N LYS A 335 17.14 -18.86 22.93
CA LYS A 335 17.71 -19.97 22.14
C LYS A 335 17.78 -19.76 20.62
N LEU A 336 17.37 -18.60 20.08
CA LEU A 336 17.29 -18.40 18.62
C LEU A 336 18.13 -17.22 18.09
N SER A 337 19.44 -17.19 18.37
CA SER A 337 20.40 -16.47 17.50
C SER A 337 21.87 -16.88 17.74
N ASN A 338 22.42 -17.63 16.79
CA ASN A 338 23.81 -17.76 16.32
C ASN A 338 23.74 -18.82 15.20
N VAL A 339 24.32 -18.64 14.00
CA VAL A 339 25.76 -18.59 13.69
C VAL A 339 26.09 -17.53 12.61
N LEU A 340 27.40 -17.26 12.47
CA LEU A 340 28.08 -16.32 11.55
C LEU A 340 28.06 -16.85 10.08
N ALA A 341 28.63 -16.28 9.02
CA ALA A 341 29.62 -15.22 8.76
C ALA A 341 29.46 -14.75 7.27
N ILE A 342 30.23 -13.87 6.61
CA ILE A 342 31.22 -12.84 6.99
C ILE A 342 31.17 -11.66 5.97
N SER A 343 32.15 -10.76 5.99
CA SER A 343 32.27 -9.51 5.19
C SER A 343 32.86 -9.67 3.77
N ALA A 344 32.98 -8.53 3.08
CA ALA A 344 33.71 -8.21 1.84
C ALA A 344 32.88 -8.15 0.54
N GLY A 345 32.97 -7.02 -0.17
CA GLY A 345 32.23 -6.74 -1.40
C GLY A 345 31.04 -5.77 -1.28
N PHE A 346 31.01 -4.85 -0.30
CA PHE A 346 29.82 -4.03 0.00
C PHE A 346 29.27 -3.22 -1.20
N ILE A 347 30.12 -2.58 -2.02
CA ILE A 347 29.64 -1.77 -3.15
C ILE A 347 29.15 -2.66 -4.30
N GLY A 348 29.98 -3.63 -4.72
CA GLY A 348 29.61 -4.60 -5.75
C GLY A 348 28.36 -5.41 -5.38
N ARG A 349 28.30 -5.97 -4.17
CA ARG A 349 27.20 -6.80 -3.67
C ARG A 349 25.94 -5.98 -3.32
N VAL A 350 26.03 -4.67 -3.05
CA VAL A 350 24.82 -3.82 -2.95
C VAL A 350 24.25 -3.52 -4.34
N LEU A 351 25.09 -3.27 -5.36
CA LEU A 351 24.62 -3.08 -6.74
C LEU A 351 24.12 -4.39 -7.35
N PHE A 352 24.94 -5.45 -7.38
CA PHE A 352 24.53 -6.79 -7.86
C PHE A 352 23.41 -7.40 -7.01
N GLY A 353 23.43 -7.20 -5.69
CA GLY A 353 22.37 -7.68 -4.80
C GLY A 353 21.03 -6.98 -5.07
N ARG A 354 21.05 -5.66 -5.35
CA ARG A 354 19.84 -4.95 -5.78
C ARG A 354 19.41 -5.34 -7.19
N VAL A 355 20.33 -5.60 -8.12
CA VAL A 355 20.00 -6.20 -9.42
C VAL A 355 19.36 -7.59 -9.24
N LEU A 356 19.81 -8.40 -8.28
CA LEU A 356 19.16 -9.66 -7.92
C LEU A 356 17.79 -9.46 -7.26
N VAL A 357 17.60 -8.44 -6.42
CA VAL A 357 16.28 -8.10 -5.84
C VAL A 357 15.33 -7.57 -6.91
N VAL A 358 15.80 -6.77 -7.86
CA VAL A 358 15.03 -6.29 -9.03
C VAL A 358 14.70 -7.47 -9.95
N GLY A 359 15.67 -8.33 -10.27
CA GLY A 359 15.47 -9.54 -11.08
C GLY A 359 14.52 -10.53 -10.41
N LEU A 360 14.67 -10.76 -9.11
CA LEU A 360 13.73 -11.57 -8.32
C LEU A 360 12.35 -10.91 -8.24
N SER A 361 12.26 -9.57 -8.15
CA SER A 361 10.99 -8.85 -8.22
C SER A 361 10.34 -9.03 -9.59
N ILE A 362 11.09 -8.93 -10.69
CA ILE A 362 10.58 -9.21 -12.04
C ILE A 362 10.08 -10.66 -12.13
N VAL A 363 10.89 -11.64 -11.74
CA VAL A 363 10.53 -13.08 -11.79
C VAL A 363 9.34 -13.38 -10.89
N VAL A 364 9.34 -12.93 -9.63
CA VAL A 364 8.25 -13.17 -8.68
C VAL A 364 7.00 -12.41 -9.09
N THR A 365 7.07 -11.16 -9.56
CA THR A 365 5.88 -10.42 -10.05
C THR A 365 5.31 -11.09 -11.28
N THR A 366 6.15 -11.49 -12.24
CA THR A 366 5.73 -12.20 -13.45
C THR A 366 5.14 -13.56 -13.11
N ALA A 367 5.71 -14.28 -12.14
CA ALA A 367 5.16 -15.54 -11.63
C ALA A 367 3.86 -15.34 -10.84
N LEU A 368 3.74 -14.29 -10.03
CA LEU A 368 2.51 -13.93 -9.31
C LEU A 368 1.41 -13.57 -10.31
N ILE A 369 1.73 -12.79 -11.35
CA ILE A 369 0.83 -12.46 -12.46
C ILE A 369 0.43 -13.72 -13.23
N HIS A 370 1.36 -14.64 -13.49
CA HIS A 370 1.06 -15.89 -14.20
C HIS A 370 0.22 -16.85 -13.33
N TYR A 371 0.45 -16.88 -12.02
CA TYR A 371 -0.26 -17.70 -11.05
C TYR A 371 -1.64 -17.14 -10.70
N ASN A 372 -1.74 -15.82 -10.54
CA ASN A 372 -2.95 -15.03 -10.39
C ASN A 372 -3.58 -14.68 -11.75
N LYS A 373 -3.42 -15.54 -12.76
CA LYS A 373 -4.30 -15.54 -13.93
C LYS A 373 -5.75 -15.39 -13.47
N ALA A 374 -6.47 -14.51 -14.16
CA ALA A 374 -7.93 -14.46 -14.27
C ALA A 374 -8.62 -15.69 -13.64
N PRO A 375 -9.44 -15.54 -12.58
CA PRO A 375 -10.09 -16.69 -11.94
C PRO A 375 -10.86 -17.47 -13.00
N GLN A 376 -10.39 -18.69 -13.28
CA GLN A 376 -10.94 -19.50 -14.37
C GLN A 376 -12.28 -20.16 -14.01
N ASP A 377 -12.70 -20.07 -12.74
CA ASP A 377 -14.01 -20.52 -12.30
C ASP A 377 -15.11 -19.58 -12.81
N PRO A 378 -16.02 -20.07 -13.68
CA PRO A 378 -17.17 -19.33 -14.19
C PRO A 378 -17.99 -18.60 -13.12
N ASN A 379 -18.12 -19.21 -11.94
CA ASN A 379 -19.04 -18.78 -10.89
C ASN A 379 -18.46 -17.66 -10.03
N VAL A 380 -17.14 -17.60 -9.88
CA VAL A 380 -16.44 -16.54 -9.16
C VAL A 380 -16.50 -15.24 -9.98
N VAL A 381 -16.25 -15.31 -11.28
CA VAL A 381 -16.33 -14.16 -12.20
C VAL A 381 -17.74 -13.56 -12.20
N ALA A 382 -18.79 -14.39 -12.28
CA ALA A 382 -20.17 -13.89 -12.28
C ALA A 382 -20.66 -13.37 -10.92
N LYS A 383 -20.15 -13.89 -9.79
CA LYS A 383 -20.49 -13.36 -8.46
C LYS A 383 -19.89 -11.98 -8.17
N LEU A 384 -18.80 -11.61 -8.84
CA LEU A 384 -18.12 -10.33 -8.64
C LEU A 384 -18.76 -9.17 -9.42
N SER A 385 -19.50 -9.42 -10.51
CA SER A 385 -20.10 -8.40 -11.37
C SER A 385 -21.63 -8.30 -11.22
N SER A 386 -22.13 -7.94 -10.03
CA SER A 386 -23.56 -8.09 -9.69
C SER A 386 -24.52 -6.99 -10.19
N GLN A 387 -24.06 -5.95 -10.92
CA GLN A 387 -24.93 -4.87 -11.46
C GLN A 387 -24.52 -4.29 -12.84
N GLU A 388 -23.45 -4.77 -13.49
CA GLU A 388 -22.95 -4.24 -14.77
C GLU A 388 -23.08 -5.26 -15.92
N GLY A 389 -23.68 -4.83 -17.03
CA GLY A 389 -23.84 -5.63 -18.25
C GLY A 389 -24.65 -6.91 -18.01
N GLU A 390 -25.80 -6.79 -17.36
CA GLU A 390 -26.69 -7.92 -17.09
C GLU A 390 -27.20 -8.51 -18.40
N LEU A 391 -27.12 -9.83 -18.53
CA LEU A 391 -27.74 -10.55 -19.64
C LEU A 391 -29.15 -10.91 -19.17
N LEU A 392 -30.18 -10.36 -19.82
CA LEU A 392 -31.58 -10.55 -19.46
C LEU A 392 -32.35 -11.29 -20.55
N VAL A 393 -33.36 -12.05 -20.17
CA VAL A 393 -34.38 -12.58 -21.09
C VAL A 393 -35.74 -12.04 -20.65
N ALA A 394 -36.50 -11.48 -21.59
CA ALA A 394 -37.88 -11.06 -21.34
C ALA A 394 -38.85 -12.26 -21.37
N ASN A 395 -39.61 -12.41 -20.29
CA ASN A 395 -40.79 -13.24 -20.17
C ASN A 395 -42.06 -12.37 -20.28
N GLN A 396 -43.23 -13.03 -20.35
CA GLN A 396 -44.52 -12.39 -20.65
C GLN A 396 -44.90 -11.18 -19.77
N SER A 397 -44.33 -11.05 -18.57
CA SER A 397 -44.59 -9.93 -17.64
C SER A 397 -43.36 -9.47 -16.83
N SER A 398 -42.16 -9.98 -17.10
CA SER A 398 -40.96 -9.67 -16.32
C SER A 398 -39.67 -9.97 -17.08
N TYR A 399 -38.54 -9.45 -16.61
CA TYR A 399 -37.21 -9.82 -17.11
C TYR A 399 -36.49 -10.66 -16.06
N ALA A 400 -35.88 -11.76 -16.49
CA ALA A 400 -35.05 -12.61 -15.65
C ALA A 400 -33.58 -12.52 -16.07
N LEU A 401 -32.66 -12.71 -15.13
CA LEU A 401 -31.25 -12.96 -15.45
C LEU A 401 -31.17 -14.19 -16.35
N TRP A 402 -30.44 -14.06 -17.46
CA TRP A 402 -30.25 -15.14 -18.42
C TRP A 402 -29.55 -16.33 -17.77
N GLN A 403 -30.19 -17.48 -17.90
CA GLN A 403 -29.56 -18.79 -17.78
C GLN A 403 -29.69 -19.46 -19.14
N PRO A 404 -28.61 -20.05 -19.69
CA PRO A 404 -28.65 -20.64 -21.03
C PRO A 404 -29.71 -21.74 -21.12
N SER A 405 -30.58 -21.67 -22.12
CA SER A 405 -31.59 -22.69 -22.37
C SER A 405 -31.18 -23.68 -23.47
N ASP A 406 -31.88 -24.81 -23.55
CA ASP A 406 -31.72 -25.77 -24.65
C ASP A 406 -31.95 -25.11 -26.03
N ALA A 407 -32.74 -24.04 -26.11
CA ALA A 407 -32.97 -23.30 -27.36
C ALA A 407 -31.70 -22.61 -27.87
N ALA A 408 -30.88 -22.02 -26.98
CA ALA A 408 -29.58 -21.44 -27.37
C ALA A 408 -28.63 -22.51 -27.91
N LYS A 409 -28.63 -23.70 -27.29
CA LYS A 409 -27.81 -24.83 -27.70
C LYS A 409 -28.26 -25.47 -29.02
N GLN A 410 -29.56 -25.54 -29.27
CA GLN A 410 -30.12 -26.21 -30.45
C GLN A 410 -30.21 -25.30 -31.68
N HIS A 411 -30.56 -24.02 -31.49
CA HIS A 411 -30.89 -23.10 -32.58
C HIS A 411 -29.91 -21.93 -32.72
N GLY A 412 -29.11 -21.61 -31.69
CA GLY A 412 -28.22 -20.46 -31.69
C GLY A 412 -28.78 -19.26 -30.92
N LEU A 413 -28.05 -18.15 -30.99
CA LEU A 413 -28.21 -17.02 -30.08
C LEU A 413 -28.29 -15.67 -30.79
N ILE A 414 -29.18 -14.79 -30.32
CA ILE A 414 -29.21 -13.37 -30.67
C ILE A 414 -28.96 -12.56 -29.40
N VAL A 415 -28.10 -11.53 -29.50
CA VAL A 415 -27.77 -10.63 -28.39
C VAL A 415 -28.07 -9.21 -28.82
N VAL A 416 -28.91 -8.49 -28.07
CA VAL A 416 -29.32 -7.12 -28.38
C VAL A 416 -28.79 -6.17 -27.31
N ALA A 417 -28.12 -5.08 -27.70
CA ALA A 417 -27.59 -4.06 -26.77
C ALA A 417 -28.17 -2.66 -27.06
N HIS A 418 -28.59 -1.97 -25.99
CA HIS A 418 -29.17 -0.63 -26.09
C HIS A 418 -28.14 0.50 -26.13
N GLY A 419 -28.61 1.70 -26.47
CA GLY A 419 -27.81 2.91 -26.65
C GLY A 419 -27.61 3.78 -25.40
N LEU A 420 -27.09 4.98 -25.66
CA LEU A 420 -26.93 6.10 -24.72
C LEU A 420 -28.27 6.47 -24.05
N ARG A 421 -28.23 6.68 -22.72
CA ARG A 421 -29.36 7.04 -21.84
C ARG A 421 -30.54 6.06 -21.84
N ASP A 422 -30.37 4.88 -22.42
CA ASP A 422 -31.41 3.87 -22.59
C ASP A 422 -31.30 2.72 -21.57
N GLY A 423 -32.23 1.75 -21.63
CA GLY A 423 -32.23 0.58 -20.77
C GLY A 423 -33.31 -0.44 -21.13
N VAL A 424 -33.08 -1.72 -20.80
CA VAL A 424 -34.05 -2.81 -21.05
C VAL A 424 -35.38 -2.56 -20.32
N GLN A 425 -35.32 -2.00 -19.11
CA GLN A 425 -36.48 -1.58 -18.32
C GLN A 425 -36.50 -0.07 -18.17
N ARG A 426 -37.10 0.64 -19.13
CA ARG A 426 -37.29 2.09 -19.03
C ARG A 426 -38.71 2.40 -18.56
N THR A 427 -38.88 2.71 -17.29
CA THR A 427 -40.11 3.31 -16.73
C THR A 427 -40.24 4.76 -17.20
N ILE A 428 -40.73 4.93 -18.43
CA ILE A 428 -41.23 6.19 -18.96
C ILE A 428 -42.76 6.15 -18.83
N PRO A 429 -43.46 7.26 -18.50
CA PRO A 429 -44.92 7.31 -18.60
C PRO A 429 -45.43 6.87 -19.98
N GLU A 430 -46.58 6.22 -20.01
CA GLU A 430 -47.05 5.26 -21.04
C GLU A 430 -47.23 5.81 -22.48
N ASN A 431 -46.97 7.09 -22.72
CA ASN A 431 -47.23 7.79 -23.99
C ASN A 431 -46.00 7.91 -24.92
N VAL A 432 -44.94 7.11 -24.74
CA VAL A 432 -43.74 7.12 -25.62
C VAL A 432 -43.45 5.72 -26.16
N SER A 433 -43.66 5.52 -27.47
CA SER A 433 -43.58 4.21 -28.16
C SER A 433 -42.22 3.51 -28.12
N ASP A 434 -41.15 4.24 -27.82
CA ASP A 434 -39.77 3.75 -27.93
C ASP A 434 -39.18 3.17 -26.63
N ALA A 435 -39.89 3.30 -25.50
CA ALA A 435 -39.42 2.83 -24.18
C ALA A 435 -39.12 1.30 -24.09
N HIS A 436 -39.60 0.51 -25.06
CA HIS A 436 -39.48 -0.96 -25.07
C HIS A 436 -39.05 -1.54 -26.44
N TRP A 437 -38.30 -0.78 -27.25
CA TRP A 437 -37.91 -1.21 -28.61
C TRP A 437 -37.19 -2.57 -28.64
N MET A 438 -36.33 -2.88 -27.66
CA MET A 438 -35.63 -4.17 -27.58
C MET A 438 -36.61 -5.35 -27.46
N THR A 439 -37.68 -5.16 -26.68
CA THR A 439 -38.74 -6.16 -26.48
C THR A 439 -39.64 -6.25 -27.71
N ARG A 440 -39.92 -5.13 -28.39
CA ARG A 440 -40.58 -5.13 -29.72
C ARG A 440 -39.76 -5.92 -30.76
N LEU A 441 -38.44 -5.71 -30.82
CA LEU A 441 -37.54 -6.46 -31.69
C LEU A 441 -37.55 -7.95 -31.36
N GLN A 442 -37.46 -8.30 -30.07
CA GLN A 442 -37.53 -9.69 -29.63
C GLN A 442 -38.86 -10.36 -30.06
N GLN A 443 -39.99 -9.66 -29.93
CA GLN A 443 -41.30 -10.17 -30.34
C GLN A 443 -41.40 -10.35 -31.87
N ALA A 444 -40.95 -9.37 -32.65
CA ALA A 444 -40.93 -9.45 -34.12
C ALA A 444 -40.08 -10.65 -34.59
N ILE A 445 -38.87 -10.82 -34.04
CA ILE A 445 -38.00 -11.95 -34.38
C ILE A 445 -38.68 -13.27 -33.99
N LYS A 446 -39.26 -13.38 -32.79
CA LYS A 446 -39.96 -14.60 -32.34
C LYS A 446 -41.12 -15.00 -33.28
N GLN A 447 -41.82 -14.04 -33.89
CA GLN A 447 -42.88 -14.29 -34.88
C GLN A 447 -42.30 -14.68 -36.25
N GLN A 448 -41.13 -14.15 -36.61
CA GLN A 448 -40.53 -14.30 -37.94
C GLN A 448 -39.43 -15.37 -38.05
N THR A 449 -39.06 -16.05 -36.97
CA THR A 449 -38.17 -17.23 -36.99
C THR A 449 -38.96 -18.54 -37.09
N LYS A 450 -38.48 -19.53 -37.86
CA LYS A 450 -39.07 -20.88 -37.92
C LYS A 450 -38.69 -21.76 -36.71
N HIS A 451 -37.43 -21.66 -36.30
CA HIS A 451 -36.92 -22.19 -35.04
C HIS A 451 -36.49 -21.00 -34.21
N THR A 452 -37.09 -20.80 -33.04
CA THR A 452 -36.84 -19.62 -32.24
C THR A 452 -35.45 -19.72 -31.58
N PRO A 453 -34.51 -18.81 -31.88
CA PRO A 453 -33.25 -18.72 -31.15
C PRO A 453 -33.51 -18.16 -29.75
N GLU A 454 -32.55 -18.37 -28.85
CA GLU A 454 -32.55 -17.60 -27.61
C GLU A 454 -32.18 -16.14 -27.92
N ILE A 455 -32.89 -15.18 -27.33
CA ILE A 455 -32.66 -13.75 -27.56
C ILE A 455 -32.41 -13.08 -26.21
N ILE A 456 -31.17 -12.65 -25.99
CA ILE A 456 -30.69 -11.99 -24.79
C ILE A 456 -30.68 -10.48 -25.01
N LEU A 457 -31.09 -9.74 -23.99
CA LEU A 457 -31.04 -8.28 -23.92
C LEU A 457 -29.93 -7.87 -22.94
N VAL A 458 -28.95 -7.11 -23.40
CA VAL A 458 -27.86 -6.57 -22.56
C VAL A 458 -28.37 -5.32 -21.85
N ASN A 459 -28.58 -5.40 -20.54
CA ASN A 459 -28.89 -4.25 -19.69
C ASN A 459 -27.60 -3.66 -19.11
N TRP A 460 -27.26 -2.45 -19.57
CA TRP A 460 -26.13 -1.68 -19.08
C TRP A 460 -26.53 -0.24 -18.74
N SER A 461 -27.82 -0.01 -18.47
CA SER A 461 -28.46 1.29 -18.19
C SER A 461 -27.81 2.14 -17.10
N HIS A 462 -27.08 1.53 -16.16
CA HIS A 462 -26.27 2.23 -15.15
C HIS A 462 -25.02 2.90 -15.76
N ALA A 463 -24.32 2.22 -16.67
CA ALA A 463 -23.14 2.73 -17.38
C ALA A 463 -23.51 3.51 -18.65
N ALA A 464 -24.68 3.27 -19.22
CA ALA A 464 -25.22 4.01 -20.36
C ALA A 464 -25.66 5.46 -20.05
N ARG A 465 -25.33 6.00 -18.86
CA ARG A 465 -25.67 7.38 -18.46
C ARG A 465 -24.39 8.17 -18.17
N PRO A 466 -24.16 9.30 -18.86
CA PRO A 466 -22.99 10.14 -18.58
C PRO A 466 -23.11 10.73 -17.18
N SER A 467 -22.04 10.65 -16.39
CA SER A 467 -21.94 11.36 -15.12
C SER A 467 -21.97 12.87 -15.38
N ALA A 468 -22.72 13.63 -14.58
CA ALA A 468 -22.93 15.08 -14.77
C ALA A 468 -21.72 15.96 -14.39
N VAL A 469 -20.50 15.54 -14.77
CA VAL A 469 -19.26 16.29 -14.61
C VAL A 469 -19.01 17.04 -15.92
N PRO A 470 -19.04 18.39 -15.94
CA PRO A 470 -18.77 19.16 -17.14
C PRO A 470 -17.29 19.10 -17.50
N VAL A 471 -16.90 18.09 -18.28
CA VAL A 471 -15.55 17.99 -18.85
C VAL A 471 -15.43 18.99 -19.99
N VAL A 472 -14.75 20.11 -19.73
CA VAL A 472 -14.37 21.08 -20.76
C VAL A 472 -13.10 20.56 -21.47
N THR A 473 -13.26 19.54 -22.32
CA THR A 473 -12.20 19.08 -23.23
C THR A 473 -12.03 20.03 -24.41
N LEU A 474 -10.83 20.00 -25.00
CA LEU A 474 -10.46 20.77 -26.20
C LEU A 474 -11.37 20.45 -27.41
N GLU A 475 -11.96 19.25 -27.43
CA GLU A 475 -12.91 18.75 -28.44
C GLU A 475 -14.18 19.60 -28.57
N ASN A 476 -14.67 20.22 -27.49
CA ASN A 476 -15.86 21.07 -27.53
C ASN A 476 -15.71 22.21 -28.56
N LYS A 477 -14.50 22.78 -28.68
CA LYS A 477 -14.21 23.83 -29.68
C LYS A 477 -14.14 23.32 -31.12
N MET A 478 -13.92 22.02 -31.34
CA MET A 478 -14.01 21.41 -32.66
C MET A 478 -15.46 21.02 -33.01
N LEU A 479 -16.26 20.58 -32.04
CA LEU A 479 -17.69 20.32 -32.22
C LEU A 479 -18.50 21.60 -32.50
N ASP A 480 -18.13 22.73 -31.90
CA ASP A 480 -18.66 24.06 -32.26
C ASP A 480 -18.35 24.43 -33.73
N ALA A 481 -17.20 24.00 -34.26
CA ALA A 481 -16.79 24.29 -35.63
C ALA A 481 -17.50 23.43 -36.70
N LEU A 482 -18.23 22.37 -36.30
CA LEU A 482 -18.96 21.48 -37.21
C LEU A 482 -20.39 21.97 -37.55
N GLY A 483 -20.85 23.07 -36.96
CA GLY A 483 -22.16 23.67 -37.27
C GLY A 483 -23.39 22.82 -36.89
N LEU A 484 -23.19 21.81 -36.05
CA LEU A 484 -24.24 20.87 -35.63
C LEU A 484 -25.26 21.53 -34.66
N PRO A 485 -26.53 21.09 -34.67
CA PRO A 485 -27.51 21.47 -33.64
C PRO A 485 -27.04 21.14 -32.21
N LYS A 486 -27.52 21.89 -31.21
CA LYS A 486 -27.06 21.77 -29.81
C LYS A 486 -27.37 20.40 -29.18
N ASP A 487 -28.48 19.79 -29.56
CA ASP A 487 -28.87 18.43 -29.17
C ASP A 487 -27.93 17.38 -29.78
N ALA A 488 -27.59 17.51 -31.07
CA ALA A 488 -26.58 16.69 -31.74
C ALA A 488 -25.19 16.82 -31.10
N GLN A 489 -24.75 18.06 -30.79
CA GLN A 489 -23.50 18.32 -30.07
C GLN A 489 -23.49 17.69 -28.67
N SER A 490 -24.56 17.87 -27.88
CA SER A 490 -24.71 17.24 -26.57
C SER A 490 -24.60 15.73 -26.68
N MET A 491 -25.30 15.13 -27.65
CA MET A 491 -25.33 13.67 -27.83
C MET A 491 -23.93 13.11 -28.17
N LEU A 492 -23.17 13.78 -29.04
CA LEU A 492 -21.79 13.38 -29.36
C LEU A 492 -20.83 13.50 -28.16
N ASN A 493 -20.97 14.56 -27.36
CA ASN A 493 -20.21 14.72 -26.11
C ASN A 493 -20.57 13.66 -25.06
N ASP A 494 -21.85 13.37 -24.89
CA ASP A 494 -22.33 12.30 -24.02
C ASP A 494 -21.78 10.92 -24.47
N LEU A 495 -21.63 10.73 -25.78
CA LEU A 495 -21.10 9.51 -26.39
C LEU A 495 -19.58 9.32 -26.25
N SER A 496 -18.77 10.39 -26.34
CA SER A 496 -17.32 10.27 -26.13
C SER A 496 -17.00 9.83 -24.69
N MET A 497 -17.78 10.29 -23.71
CA MET A 497 -17.68 9.85 -22.31
C MET A 497 -18.14 8.41 -22.08
N ILE A 498 -19.05 7.91 -22.92
CA ILE A 498 -19.63 6.57 -22.77
C ILE A 498 -18.92 5.50 -23.59
N ARG A 499 -18.26 5.83 -24.70
CA ARG A 499 -17.57 4.85 -25.55
C ARG A 499 -16.68 3.88 -24.73
N PRO A 500 -15.76 4.33 -23.85
CA PRO A 500 -14.92 3.41 -23.06
C PRO A 500 -15.72 2.50 -22.11
N GLN A 501 -16.92 2.91 -21.70
CA GLN A 501 -17.83 2.09 -20.90
C GLN A 501 -18.54 1.06 -21.77
N GLY A 502 -19.00 1.45 -22.97
CA GLY A 502 -19.62 0.54 -23.95
C GLY A 502 -18.66 -0.57 -24.40
N GLU A 503 -17.41 -0.20 -24.73
CA GLU A 503 -16.33 -1.14 -25.06
C GLU A 503 -16.10 -2.14 -23.92
N ARG A 504 -15.92 -1.66 -22.68
CA ARG A 504 -15.73 -2.48 -21.48
C ARG A 504 -16.92 -3.40 -21.15
N ILE A 505 -18.15 -2.92 -21.33
CA ILE A 505 -19.35 -3.76 -21.19
C ILE A 505 -19.38 -4.83 -22.27
N GLY A 506 -18.97 -4.50 -23.50
CA GLY A 506 -18.81 -5.44 -24.60
C GLY A 506 -17.82 -6.55 -24.27
N GLU A 507 -16.64 -6.23 -23.76
CA GLU A 507 -15.66 -7.23 -23.29
C GLU A 507 -16.26 -8.17 -22.23
N LEU A 508 -16.98 -7.62 -21.24
CA LEU A 508 -17.63 -8.39 -20.18
C LEU A 508 -18.71 -9.33 -20.74
N VAL A 509 -19.50 -8.87 -21.72
CA VAL A 509 -20.49 -9.71 -22.43
C VAL A 509 -19.78 -10.80 -23.23
N GLY A 510 -18.71 -10.47 -23.95
CA GLY A 510 -17.86 -11.42 -24.67
C GLY A 510 -17.30 -12.52 -23.77
N PHE A 511 -16.79 -12.16 -22.58
CA PHE A 511 -16.33 -13.14 -21.59
C PHE A 511 -17.48 -14.01 -21.02
N LYS A 512 -18.67 -13.44 -20.79
CA LYS A 512 -19.86 -14.21 -20.36
C LYS A 512 -20.27 -15.23 -21.44
N LEU A 513 -20.26 -14.87 -22.72
CA LEU A 513 -20.55 -15.79 -23.83
C LEU A 513 -19.45 -16.84 -24.03
N ALA A 514 -18.18 -16.43 -24.01
CA ALA A 514 -17.00 -17.29 -24.11
C ALA A 514 -17.01 -18.44 -23.09
N ARG A 515 -17.48 -18.13 -21.88
CA ARG A 515 -17.67 -19.07 -20.77
C ARG A 515 -18.66 -20.19 -21.12
N GLU A 516 -19.79 -19.84 -21.75
CA GLU A 516 -20.82 -20.81 -22.14
C GLU A 516 -20.46 -21.62 -23.39
N TYR A 517 -19.66 -21.07 -24.30
CA TYR A 517 -19.04 -21.86 -25.39
C TYR A 517 -18.01 -22.86 -24.83
N ARG A 518 -17.24 -22.49 -23.80
CA ARG A 518 -16.26 -23.38 -23.16
C ARG A 518 -16.90 -24.48 -22.30
N SER A 519 -18.05 -24.22 -21.69
CA SER A 519 -18.81 -25.24 -20.94
C SER A 519 -19.57 -26.23 -21.84
N GLY A 520 -19.58 -26.00 -23.16
CA GLY A 520 -20.36 -26.81 -24.12
C GLY A 520 -21.87 -26.60 -23.99
N VAL A 521 -22.28 -25.50 -23.37
CA VAL A 521 -23.68 -25.09 -23.22
C VAL A 521 -24.13 -24.34 -24.47
N LEU A 522 -23.30 -23.41 -24.97
CA LEU A 522 -23.42 -22.90 -26.33
C LEU A 522 -22.59 -23.77 -27.29
N ASP A 523 -23.13 -24.05 -28.47
CA ASP A 523 -22.46 -24.81 -29.53
C ASP A 523 -21.94 -23.84 -30.61
N LYS A 524 -20.63 -23.90 -30.92
CA LYS A 524 -20.00 -23.04 -31.94
C LYS A 524 -20.48 -23.31 -33.37
N ASN A 525 -21.11 -24.46 -33.60
CA ASN A 525 -21.74 -24.80 -34.87
C ASN A 525 -23.13 -24.16 -35.04
N LYS A 526 -23.56 -23.33 -34.09
CA LYS A 526 -24.84 -22.60 -34.12
C LYS A 526 -24.60 -21.11 -34.33
N PRO A 527 -25.52 -20.44 -35.05
CA PRO A 527 -25.38 -19.01 -35.35
C PRO A 527 -25.37 -18.13 -34.10
N LEU A 528 -24.64 -17.01 -34.20
CA LEU A 528 -24.61 -15.92 -33.23
C LEU A 528 -24.80 -14.58 -33.94
N HIS A 529 -25.85 -13.84 -33.60
CA HIS A 529 -26.09 -12.49 -34.14
C HIS A 529 -26.08 -11.45 -33.01
N LEU A 530 -25.10 -10.55 -33.02
CA LEU A 530 -25.02 -9.45 -32.05
C LEU A 530 -25.52 -8.15 -32.71
N ILE A 531 -26.52 -7.50 -32.12
CA ILE A 531 -27.21 -6.31 -32.66
C ILE A 531 -27.11 -5.17 -31.63
N GLY A 532 -26.46 -4.07 -32.01
CA GLY A 532 -26.24 -2.93 -31.12
C GLY A 532 -26.76 -1.62 -31.73
N HIS A 533 -27.59 -0.89 -30.99
CA HIS A 533 -28.04 0.46 -31.39
C HIS A 533 -27.23 1.54 -30.70
N SER A 534 -26.87 2.60 -31.44
CA SER A 534 -26.13 3.73 -30.91
C SER A 534 -24.84 3.28 -30.20
N ALA A 535 -24.59 3.71 -28.96
CA ALA A 535 -23.49 3.26 -28.11
C ALA A 535 -23.48 1.73 -27.84
N GLY A 536 -24.63 1.05 -27.98
CA GLY A 536 -24.72 -0.41 -27.95
C GLY A 536 -23.94 -1.10 -29.09
N GLY A 537 -23.63 -0.37 -30.17
CA GLY A 537 -22.71 -0.83 -31.21
C GLY A 537 -21.30 -1.15 -30.68
N PHE A 538 -20.78 -0.33 -29.76
CA PHE A 538 -19.48 -0.61 -29.12
C PHE A 538 -19.53 -1.90 -28.28
N VAL A 539 -20.65 -2.11 -27.57
CA VAL A 539 -20.89 -3.31 -26.76
C VAL A 539 -20.85 -4.58 -27.63
N VAL A 540 -21.57 -4.60 -28.76
CA VAL A 540 -21.60 -5.80 -29.62
C VAL A 540 -20.30 -6.02 -30.39
N LEU A 541 -19.62 -4.94 -30.80
CA LEU A 541 -18.32 -5.01 -31.48
C LEU A 541 -17.25 -5.63 -30.56
N HIS A 542 -17.14 -5.16 -29.33
CA HIS A 542 -16.15 -5.69 -28.38
C HIS A 542 -16.52 -7.09 -27.85
N ALA A 543 -17.81 -7.41 -27.74
CA ALA A 543 -18.23 -8.78 -27.44
C ALA A 543 -17.83 -9.78 -28.53
N ALA A 544 -17.93 -9.39 -29.81
CA ALA A 544 -17.48 -10.18 -30.94
C ALA A 544 -15.95 -10.33 -30.98
N LEU A 545 -15.20 -9.23 -30.79
CA LEU A 545 -13.73 -9.25 -30.75
C LEU A 545 -13.19 -10.18 -29.65
N VAL A 546 -13.76 -10.15 -28.45
CA VAL A 546 -13.36 -11.09 -27.37
C VAL A 546 -13.64 -12.54 -27.74
N LEU A 547 -14.70 -12.84 -28.49
CA LEU A 547 -14.96 -14.21 -28.97
C LEU A 547 -13.95 -14.63 -30.05
N ASP A 548 -13.61 -13.74 -30.97
CA ASP A 548 -12.63 -13.96 -32.04
C ASP A 548 -11.21 -14.17 -31.49
N GLU A 549 -10.72 -13.23 -30.66
CA GLU A 549 -9.41 -13.29 -30.00
C GLU A 549 -9.21 -14.55 -29.13
N LEU A 550 -10.29 -15.08 -28.55
CA LEU A 550 -10.24 -16.31 -27.76
C LEU A 550 -10.36 -17.60 -28.61
N GLY A 551 -10.53 -17.50 -29.93
CA GLY A 551 -10.80 -18.64 -30.81
C GLY A 551 -12.15 -19.31 -30.51
N LEU A 552 -13.12 -18.54 -30.01
CA LEU A 552 -14.44 -18.98 -29.57
C LEU A 552 -15.60 -18.48 -30.45
N ALA A 553 -15.33 -17.56 -31.39
CA ALA A 553 -16.27 -17.14 -32.41
C ALA A 553 -16.94 -18.35 -33.10
N PRO A 554 -18.28 -18.38 -33.19
CA PRO A 554 -19.01 -19.31 -34.05
C PRO A 554 -18.66 -19.12 -35.53
N THR A 555 -18.78 -20.17 -36.32
CA THR A 555 -18.52 -20.11 -37.78
C THR A 555 -19.53 -19.22 -38.50
N ASP A 556 -20.74 -19.10 -37.96
CA ASP A 556 -21.78 -18.17 -38.43
C ASP A 556 -22.03 -17.11 -37.35
N MET A 557 -21.08 -16.20 -37.20
CA MET A 557 -21.19 -15.00 -36.36
C MET A 557 -21.48 -13.78 -37.23
N ARG A 558 -22.40 -12.91 -36.79
CA ARG A 558 -22.68 -11.62 -37.45
C ARG A 558 -22.81 -10.51 -36.42
N VAL A 559 -22.30 -9.32 -36.75
CA VAL A 559 -22.54 -8.10 -35.97
C VAL A 559 -23.35 -7.11 -36.81
N THR A 560 -24.38 -6.53 -36.20
CA THR A 560 -25.16 -5.44 -36.77
C THR A 560 -25.05 -4.20 -35.89
N MET A 561 -24.59 -3.10 -36.47
CA MET A 561 -24.45 -1.80 -35.82
C MET A 561 -25.52 -0.86 -36.39
N LEU A 562 -26.45 -0.39 -35.54
CA LEU A 562 -27.54 0.51 -35.89
C LEU A 562 -27.16 1.93 -35.49
N ASP A 563 -26.76 2.72 -36.48
CA ASP A 563 -26.45 4.15 -36.41
C ASP A 563 -25.45 4.54 -35.30
N THR A 564 -24.43 3.71 -35.07
CA THR A 564 -23.40 3.96 -34.05
C THR A 564 -22.52 5.16 -34.43
N PRO A 565 -22.50 6.26 -33.68
CA PRO A 565 -21.77 7.45 -34.06
C PRO A 565 -20.28 7.31 -33.74
N VAL A 566 -19.42 7.69 -34.69
CA VAL A 566 -17.95 7.68 -34.58
C VAL A 566 -17.41 6.31 -34.10
N PRO A 567 -17.57 5.24 -34.90
CA PRO A 567 -17.02 3.93 -34.58
C PRO A 567 -15.49 3.90 -34.76
N VAL A 568 -14.82 2.98 -34.06
CA VAL A 568 -13.37 2.79 -34.16
C VAL A 568 -13.06 1.91 -35.37
N ALA A 569 -12.63 2.53 -36.48
CA ALA A 569 -12.41 1.83 -37.75
C ALA A 569 -11.36 0.71 -37.68
N SER A 570 -10.36 0.80 -36.80
CA SER A 570 -9.38 -0.27 -36.59
C SER A 570 -9.98 -1.52 -35.94
N ASP A 571 -10.98 -1.37 -35.08
CA ASP A 571 -11.62 -2.48 -34.38
C ASP A 571 -12.67 -3.18 -35.25
N ILE A 572 -13.35 -2.40 -36.10
CA ILE A 572 -14.10 -2.95 -37.24
C ILE A 572 -13.16 -3.76 -38.14
N ALA A 573 -11.99 -3.20 -38.54
CA ALA A 573 -11.06 -3.87 -39.44
C ALA A 573 -10.49 -5.19 -38.90
N LYS A 574 -10.26 -5.30 -37.58
CA LYS A 574 -9.88 -6.57 -36.93
C LYS A 574 -10.98 -7.61 -37.13
N LEU A 575 -12.21 -7.27 -36.76
CA LEU A 575 -13.33 -8.22 -36.76
C LEU A 575 -13.73 -8.65 -38.19
N THR A 576 -13.74 -7.71 -39.14
CA THR A 576 -14.14 -7.96 -40.53
C THR A 576 -13.10 -8.69 -41.37
N ALA A 577 -12.01 -9.18 -40.76
CA ALA A 577 -11.18 -10.21 -41.35
C ALA A 577 -11.92 -11.55 -41.49
N HIS A 578 -12.84 -11.86 -40.56
CA HIS A 578 -13.48 -13.18 -40.43
C HIS A 578 -14.99 -13.13 -40.16
N THR A 579 -15.55 -11.99 -39.74
CA THR A 579 -16.95 -11.87 -39.30
C THR A 579 -17.70 -10.80 -40.10
N PRO A 580 -18.85 -11.12 -40.72
CA PRO A 580 -19.79 -10.15 -41.28
C PRO A 580 -20.19 -9.03 -40.30
N VAL A 581 -19.92 -7.79 -40.69
CA VAL A 581 -20.38 -6.58 -39.99
C VAL A 581 -21.27 -5.76 -40.92
N ASP A 582 -22.56 -5.71 -40.58
CA ASP A 582 -23.55 -4.87 -41.26
C ASP A 582 -23.75 -3.55 -40.48
N PHE A 583 -23.58 -2.42 -41.15
CA PHE A 583 -23.67 -1.09 -40.55
C PHE A 583 -24.80 -0.29 -41.22
N TYR A 584 -25.82 0.04 -40.44
CA TYR A 584 -26.99 0.80 -40.91
C TYR A 584 -26.89 2.24 -40.46
N VAL A 585 -26.81 3.16 -41.41
CA VAL A 585 -26.74 4.61 -41.19
C VAL A 585 -28.11 5.22 -41.49
N THR A 586 -28.70 5.88 -40.50
CA THR A 586 -29.93 6.68 -40.68
C THR A 586 -29.69 8.16 -40.41
N SER A 587 -28.72 8.53 -39.56
CA SER A 587 -28.49 9.92 -39.17
C SER A 587 -27.16 10.50 -39.66
N SER A 588 -27.09 11.82 -39.62
CA SER A 588 -25.84 12.57 -39.84
C SER A 588 -24.85 12.45 -38.67
N LEU A 589 -25.20 11.76 -37.58
CA LEU A 589 -24.32 11.51 -36.43
C LEU A 589 -23.38 10.32 -36.66
N ALA A 590 -23.63 9.50 -37.69
CA ALA A 590 -22.77 8.42 -38.17
C ALA A 590 -21.46 8.91 -38.85
N LEU A 591 -20.85 9.95 -38.29
CA LEU A 591 -19.56 10.49 -38.69
C LEU A 591 -18.46 9.43 -38.49
N GLY A 592 -17.49 9.39 -39.38
CA GLY A 592 -16.35 8.46 -39.28
C GLY A 592 -16.64 6.98 -39.62
N VAL A 593 -17.90 6.62 -39.91
CA VAL A 593 -18.24 5.26 -40.39
C VAL A 593 -17.51 4.99 -41.71
N PRO A 594 -16.78 3.86 -41.85
CA PRO A 594 -16.10 3.51 -43.09
C PRO A 594 -17.04 3.47 -44.30
N LYS A 595 -16.48 3.63 -45.51
CA LYS A 595 -17.26 3.49 -46.75
C LYS A 595 -17.61 2.02 -47.00
N HIS A 596 -18.64 1.79 -47.81
CA HIS A 596 -18.91 0.47 -48.38
C HIS A 596 -17.64 -0.10 -49.05
N GLN A 597 -17.36 -1.40 -48.92
CA GLN A 597 -16.10 -2.07 -49.32
C GLN A 597 -14.84 -1.70 -48.52
N PHE A 598 -14.97 -1.20 -47.28
CA PHE A 598 -13.82 -1.04 -46.36
C PHE A 598 -13.05 -2.36 -46.12
N SER A 599 -13.77 -3.48 -46.14
CA SER A 599 -13.25 -4.86 -46.14
C SER A 599 -14.32 -5.78 -46.74
N ALA A 600 -13.97 -7.02 -47.08
CA ALA A 600 -14.90 -7.97 -47.71
C ALA A 600 -16.18 -8.22 -46.87
N GLU A 601 -16.01 -8.35 -45.55
CA GLU A 601 -17.12 -8.60 -44.62
C GLU A 601 -17.82 -7.33 -44.09
N PHE A 602 -17.39 -6.12 -44.49
CA PHE A 602 -17.98 -4.87 -44.04
C PHE A 602 -19.01 -4.32 -45.03
N ASN A 603 -20.26 -4.22 -44.60
CA ASN A 603 -21.37 -3.76 -45.42
C ASN A 603 -21.99 -2.50 -44.80
N ARG A 604 -21.78 -1.35 -45.41
CA ARG A 604 -22.51 -0.12 -45.08
C ARG A 604 -23.79 -0.01 -45.92
N PHE A 605 -24.88 0.36 -45.26
CA PHE A 605 -26.17 0.70 -45.85
C PHE A 605 -26.62 2.07 -45.33
N ASP A 606 -26.85 3.02 -46.23
CA ASP A 606 -27.42 4.32 -45.93
C ASP A 606 -28.95 4.25 -46.15
N ILE A 607 -29.72 4.40 -45.07
CA ILE A 607 -31.16 4.13 -45.02
C ILE A 607 -31.95 5.43 -45.16
N ALA A 608 -32.96 5.43 -46.05
CA ALA A 608 -33.84 6.57 -46.22
C ALA A 608 -34.71 6.79 -44.98
N VAL A 609 -34.68 8.01 -44.44
CA VAL A 609 -35.48 8.46 -43.30
C VAL A 609 -36.62 9.34 -43.82
N PRO A 610 -37.86 9.21 -43.29
CA PRO A 610 -38.97 10.11 -43.62
C PRO A 610 -38.59 11.59 -43.42
N SER A 611 -38.96 12.45 -44.36
CA SER A 611 -38.59 13.88 -44.37
C SER A 611 -39.14 14.71 -43.20
N GLU A 612 -40.03 14.13 -42.41
CA GLU A 612 -40.64 14.73 -41.21
C GLU A 612 -39.77 14.55 -39.95
N ILE A 613 -38.81 13.62 -39.98
CA ILE A 613 -37.89 13.32 -38.88
C ILE A 613 -36.61 14.15 -39.06
N ASP A 614 -36.10 14.75 -37.97
CA ASP A 614 -34.85 15.51 -38.05
C ASP A 614 -33.66 14.59 -38.41
N PRO A 615 -32.68 15.06 -39.22
CA PRO A 615 -31.59 14.23 -39.73
C PRO A 615 -30.50 13.90 -38.69
N TYR A 616 -30.72 14.21 -37.41
CA TYR A 616 -29.78 14.01 -36.31
C TYR A 616 -30.35 13.07 -35.25
N THR A 617 -31.02 13.58 -34.22
CA THR A 617 -31.41 12.82 -33.03
C THR A 617 -32.67 11.97 -33.27
N GLY A 618 -33.63 12.47 -34.04
CA GLY A 618 -34.79 11.71 -34.51
C GLY A 618 -34.39 10.60 -35.48
N ALA A 619 -33.61 10.91 -36.51
CA ALA A 619 -33.10 9.91 -37.47
C ALA A 619 -32.24 8.84 -36.78
N HIS A 620 -31.47 9.21 -35.76
CA HIS A 620 -30.68 8.27 -34.97
C HIS A 620 -31.56 7.29 -34.17
N SER A 621 -32.67 7.78 -33.61
CA SER A 621 -33.65 6.97 -32.89
C SER A 621 -34.45 6.06 -33.85
N TYR A 622 -34.72 6.54 -35.07
CA TYR A 622 -35.42 5.78 -36.11
C TYR A 622 -34.70 4.47 -36.51
N ALA A 623 -33.37 4.38 -36.36
CA ALA A 623 -32.56 3.22 -36.73
C ALA A 623 -33.08 1.87 -36.19
N HIS A 624 -33.47 1.82 -34.90
CA HIS A 624 -34.00 0.59 -34.33
C HIS A 624 -35.43 0.28 -34.82
N SER A 625 -36.23 1.31 -35.12
CA SER A 625 -37.61 1.14 -35.57
C SER A 625 -37.65 0.63 -37.01
N TRP A 626 -36.83 1.19 -37.90
CA TRP A 626 -36.59 0.64 -39.24
C TRP A 626 -36.07 -0.81 -39.19
N PHE A 627 -35.12 -1.10 -38.29
CA PHE A 627 -34.60 -2.46 -38.19
C PHE A 627 -35.68 -3.46 -37.71
N ILE A 628 -36.57 -3.07 -36.78
CA ILE A 628 -37.73 -3.87 -36.38
C ILE A 628 -38.68 -4.11 -37.56
N GLU A 629 -38.93 -3.09 -38.39
CA GLU A 629 -39.74 -3.23 -39.61
C GLU A 629 -39.11 -4.23 -40.60
N SER A 630 -37.79 -4.19 -40.78
CA SER A 630 -37.05 -5.12 -41.65
C SER A 630 -37.18 -6.60 -41.25
N VAL A 631 -37.55 -6.89 -39.99
CA VAL A 631 -37.85 -8.26 -39.55
C VAL A 631 -39.12 -8.81 -40.22
N ASN A 632 -40.09 -7.93 -40.53
CA ASN A 632 -41.38 -8.28 -41.11
C ASN A 632 -41.44 -8.13 -42.64
N GLN A 633 -40.43 -7.49 -43.25
CA GLN A 633 -40.32 -7.25 -44.70
C GLN A 633 -39.11 -8.00 -45.30
N PRO A 634 -39.17 -9.34 -45.43
CA PRO A 634 -38.05 -10.15 -45.93
C PRO A 634 -37.60 -9.78 -47.36
N GLU A 635 -38.48 -9.16 -48.15
CA GLU A 635 -38.21 -8.62 -49.48
C GLU A 635 -37.16 -7.49 -49.52
N LEU A 636 -36.86 -6.81 -48.40
CA LEU A 636 -35.90 -5.70 -48.37
C LEU A 636 -34.44 -6.12 -48.66
N GLN A 637 -34.10 -7.42 -48.56
CA GLN A 637 -32.73 -7.98 -48.68
C GLN A 637 -31.67 -7.34 -47.75
N GLN A 638 -32.10 -6.46 -46.84
CA GLN A 638 -31.31 -5.70 -45.88
C GLN A 638 -31.92 -5.87 -44.48
N GLY A 639 -31.26 -5.31 -43.46
CA GLY A 639 -31.70 -5.43 -42.08
C GLY A 639 -31.69 -6.90 -41.62
N PHE A 640 -32.73 -7.33 -40.92
CA PHE A 640 -32.77 -8.68 -40.34
C PHE A 640 -32.80 -9.81 -41.38
N ALA A 641 -33.19 -9.55 -42.63
CA ALA A 641 -33.17 -10.54 -43.71
C ALA A 641 -31.77 -11.12 -44.01
N ARG A 642 -30.69 -10.42 -43.59
CA ARG A 642 -29.30 -10.88 -43.70
C ARG A 642 -28.84 -11.78 -42.54
N SER A 643 -29.68 -11.94 -41.51
CA SER A 643 -29.43 -12.85 -40.40
C SER A 643 -29.70 -14.29 -40.83
N SER A 644 -28.86 -15.24 -40.41
CA SER A 644 -29.11 -16.68 -40.62
C SER A 644 -30.34 -17.21 -39.86
N PHE A 645 -30.90 -16.41 -38.94
CA PHE A 645 -32.17 -16.68 -38.28
C PHE A 645 -33.41 -16.32 -39.11
N ALA A 646 -33.27 -15.52 -40.18
CA ALA A 646 -34.40 -15.13 -41.01
C ALA A 646 -35.07 -16.34 -41.68
N LYS A 647 -36.40 -16.32 -41.83
CA LYS A 647 -37.11 -17.28 -42.68
C LYS A 647 -36.62 -17.13 -44.13
N GLN A 648 -35.74 -18.04 -44.56
CA GLN A 648 -35.44 -18.20 -45.98
C GLN A 648 -36.75 -18.48 -46.73
N GLN A 649 -37.07 -17.65 -47.73
CA GLN A 649 -38.09 -17.99 -48.71
C GLN A 649 -37.62 -19.23 -49.47
N ARG A 650 -38.54 -20.19 -49.64
CA ARG A 650 -38.40 -21.35 -50.53
C ARG A 650 -39.05 -21.04 -51.86
#